data_AF-A0A074XA55-F1
#
_entry.id   AF-A0A074XA55-F1
#
_cell.length_a   1.000
_cell.length_b   1.000
_cell.length_c   1.000
_cell.angle_alpha   90.00
_cell.angle_beta   90.00
_cell.angle_gamma   90.00
#
_symmetry.space_group_name_H-M   'P 1'
#
loop_
_entity.id
_entity.type
_entity.pdbx_description
1 polymer ?
#
loop_
_entity_poly.entity_id
_entity_poly.type
_entity_poly.pdbx_seq_one_letter_code
_entity_poly.pdbx_strand_id
1 'polypeptide(L)'
;MVKEGERKTKQSTYHFTIIDTKPQVIARAMLVFLLLEELTDKRSLNQEKAEEILATLFYTFMNHIMPPQAYKKLQMTITKAIRLLAQPTTTLSWFDVLQKDRGAVIKALTLWQHKTSQMFSTNTFRLKIAIDTANQSMSPWTPEPGDMPPPAKGLAKDKILYDRAGITLPPPSFSNQDPIKARELVADKSFPKNITASWLSKLDSTWMPNVTPIDVDQVNQQAKAGIPTELMDIDLATDLFAQWADYIQTPHPRNSKCLYDYAEGYFLVLASALTHLRGRPRVEPILGEMCETFEKMRLVPGQTGDSPGKPAEDYPTVYNRVHLSNVTDYTGCSLSALLFAAPITRTSIDGHDTFAFKCLRNPPAFDKVDDYNSEYNLLPDDSSTQKVFPCKFQRKARLPVYPPGMAMIAEDYMHWSNLGTKIEFDKLMDRPSLTTWIHALLLKAAIPAERMVPDTLLVMSPFNLTVMFRVLLHLKGVGYPIHWLSEILTNIITSPLETRATHVSSVPVTVADAKRMLDKSRPLQKISLKPFMADLTTLTSIWQPALGFGLFKGHELLPKPKDIKKYSIDFEYVRFENAFEKTFVLVFMDANLLGHRDVRDSIPLLVELRERGLHVVTTWDFDTEAKQATFWMRHAGWYVGIWRTDSWNVAAHPVPLVVKDLGSSWCA
;
A
#
# COMPACT_ATOMS: atom_id res chain seq x y z
N MET A 1 24.64 26.38 -21.92
CA MET A 1 23.79 26.28 -23.13
C MET A 1 24.61 25.68 -24.26
N VAL A 2 24.55 24.36 -24.43
CA VAL A 2 25.06 23.69 -25.63
C VAL A 2 23.91 23.69 -26.63
N LYS A 3 24.17 24.21 -27.84
CA LYS A 3 23.21 24.15 -28.96
C LYS A 3 23.15 22.71 -29.45
N GLU A 4 22.13 21.97 -29.03
CA GLU A 4 21.75 20.72 -29.69
C GLU A 4 20.98 21.05 -30.97
N GLY A 5 21.46 20.50 -32.08
CA GLY A 5 20.85 20.64 -33.39
C GLY A 5 19.43 20.08 -33.42
N GLU A 6 18.60 20.71 -34.23
CA GLU A 6 17.21 20.37 -34.50
C GLU A 6 17.06 18.95 -35.08
N ARG A 7 17.06 17.93 -34.22
CA ARG A 7 16.30 16.71 -34.52
C ARG A 7 14.84 17.02 -34.20
N LYS A 8 13.96 16.94 -35.20
CA LYS A 8 12.51 16.88 -35.00
C LYS A 8 12.19 15.62 -34.19
N THR A 9 12.34 15.68 -32.87
CA THR A 9 11.92 14.64 -31.96
C THR A 9 10.39 14.60 -31.97
N LYS A 10 9.83 13.44 -32.28
CA LYS A 10 8.40 13.17 -32.14
C LYS A 10 8.01 13.56 -30.70
N GLN A 11 7.09 14.50 -30.52
CA GLN A 11 6.72 14.97 -29.18
C GLN A 11 6.18 13.79 -28.36
N SER A 12 6.86 13.45 -27.26
CA SER A 12 6.46 12.34 -26.40
C SER A 12 5.16 12.63 -25.67
N THR A 13 4.27 11.64 -25.58
CA THR A 13 3.10 11.61 -24.70
C THR A 13 3.47 10.93 -23.37
N TYR A 14 2.73 11.24 -22.32
CA TYR A 14 2.98 10.74 -20.95
C TYR A 14 1.69 10.19 -20.36
N HIS A 15 1.72 8.95 -19.87
CA HIS A 15 0.59 8.33 -19.17
C HIS A 15 0.99 8.00 -17.74
N PHE A 16 0.17 8.43 -16.79
CA PHE A 16 0.31 8.16 -15.37
C PHE A 16 -0.90 7.38 -14.91
N THR A 17 -0.68 6.30 -14.17
CA THR A 17 -1.75 5.54 -13.53
C THR A 17 -1.56 5.60 -12.03
N ILE A 18 -2.60 6.02 -11.32
CA ILE A 18 -2.61 6.18 -9.86
C ILE A 18 -3.59 5.17 -9.32
N ILE A 19 -3.15 4.29 -8.42
CA ILE A 19 -3.98 3.24 -7.85
C ILE A 19 -4.07 3.47 -6.35
N ASP A 20 -5.29 3.53 -5.83
CA ASP A 20 -5.52 3.57 -4.39
C ASP A 20 -6.82 2.83 -4.05
N THR A 21 -6.89 2.30 -2.83
CA THR A 21 -8.11 1.67 -2.30
C THR A 21 -9.10 2.71 -1.75
N LYS A 22 -8.67 3.96 -1.58
CA LYS A 22 -9.44 5.05 -0.96
C LYS A 22 -9.90 6.06 -2.01
N PRO A 23 -11.21 6.28 -2.19
CA PRO A 23 -11.71 7.29 -3.12
C PRO A 23 -11.29 8.73 -2.75
N GLN A 24 -11.00 8.98 -1.46
CA GLN A 24 -10.50 10.25 -0.94
C GLN A 24 -9.15 10.63 -1.57
N VAL A 25 -8.26 9.67 -1.82
CA VAL A 25 -6.96 9.93 -2.43
C VAL A 25 -7.13 10.42 -3.88
N ILE A 26 -7.99 9.76 -4.64
CA ILE A 26 -8.36 10.16 -6.01
C ILE A 26 -9.03 11.54 -6.01
N ALA A 27 -9.97 11.78 -5.09
CA ALA A 27 -10.64 13.06 -4.93
C ALA A 27 -9.64 14.19 -4.65
N ARG A 28 -8.70 14.01 -3.71
CA ARG A 28 -7.68 15.00 -3.36
C ARG A 28 -6.74 15.29 -4.54
N ALA A 29 -6.30 14.24 -5.26
CA ALA A 29 -5.48 14.40 -6.46
C ALA A 29 -6.21 15.23 -7.54
N MET A 30 -7.50 14.96 -7.77
CA MET A 30 -8.32 15.72 -8.70
C MET A 30 -8.41 17.21 -8.33
N LEU A 31 -8.55 17.55 -7.05
CA LEU A 31 -8.58 18.94 -6.58
C LEU A 31 -7.25 19.66 -6.85
N VAL A 32 -6.13 19.00 -6.56
CA VAL A 32 -4.78 19.55 -6.84
C VAL A 32 -4.60 19.79 -8.34
N PHE A 33 -4.98 18.84 -9.19
CA PHE A 33 -4.88 18.99 -10.64
C PHE A 33 -5.81 20.06 -11.22
N LEU A 34 -7.03 20.23 -10.67
CA LEU A 34 -7.93 21.30 -11.07
C LEU A 34 -7.38 22.70 -10.73
N LEU A 35 -6.77 22.84 -9.54
CA LEU A 35 -6.13 24.11 -9.13
C LEU A 35 -4.90 24.41 -10.00
N LEU A 36 -4.08 23.39 -10.30
CA LEU A 36 -2.94 23.53 -11.20
C LEU A 36 -3.37 23.91 -12.62
N GLU A 37 -4.43 23.30 -13.15
CA GLU A 37 -4.98 23.65 -14.45
C GLU A 37 -5.47 25.10 -14.48
N GLU A 38 -6.14 25.56 -13.43
CA GLU A 38 -6.57 26.96 -13.32
C GLU A 38 -5.39 27.92 -13.35
N LEU A 39 -4.26 27.58 -12.70
CA LEU A 39 -3.02 28.38 -12.79
C LEU A 39 -2.44 28.46 -14.20
N THR A 40 -2.69 27.47 -15.06
CA THR A 40 -2.17 27.49 -16.44
C THR A 40 -2.98 28.39 -17.38
N ASP A 41 -4.20 28.78 -17.02
CA ASP A 41 -5.05 29.63 -17.86
C ASP A 41 -4.71 31.12 -17.73
N LYS A 42 -3.68 31.54 -18.48
CA LYS A 42 -3.21 32.93 -18.50
C LYS A 42 -4.23 33.95 -19.03
N ARG A 43 -5.34 33.53 -19.63
CA ARG A 43 -6.33 34.46 -20.24
C ARG A 43 -7.24 35.11 -19.19
N SER A 44 -7.37 34.51 -18.01
CA SER A 44 -8.32 34.91 -16.97
C SER A 44 -7.66 35.20 -15.61
N LEU A 45 -6.36 34.95 -15.49
CA LEU A 45 -5.56 35.12 -14.27
C LEU A 45 -5.05 36.56 -14.12
N ASN A 46 -5.53 37.28 -13.10
CA ASN A 46 -4.82 38.42 -12.55
C ASN A 46 -3.93 37.96 -11.38
N GLN A 47 -3.07 38.84 -10.88
CA GLN A 47 -2.14 38.51 -9.80
C GLN A 47 -2.85 38.02 -8.53
N GLU A 48 -3.95 38.67 -8.14
CA GLU A 48 -4.72 38.31 -6.94
C GLU A 48 -5.33 36.90 -7.03
N LYS A 49 -5.94 36.55 -8.18
CA LYS A 49 -6.47 35.21 -8.41
C LYS A 49 -5.37 34.15 -8.45
N ALA A 50 -4.23 34.47 -9.06
CA ALA A 50 -3.09 33.56 -9.09
C ALA A 50 -2.62 33.23 -7.67
N GLU A 51 -2.48 34.26 -6.83
CA GLU A 51 -2.06 34.12 -5.44
C GLU A 51 -3.10 33.36 -4.60
N GLU A 52 -4.41 33.58 -4.82
CA GLU A 52 -5.48 32.80 -4.18
C GLU A 52 -5.40 31.30 -4.54
N ILE A 53 -5.16 30.96 -5.80
CA ILE A 53 -5.03 29.57 -6.24
C ILE A 53 -3.75 28.93 -5.67
N LEU A 54 -2.62 29.65 -5.70
CA LEU A 54 -1.35 29.19 -5.12
C LEU A 54 -1.47 28.97 -3.61
N ALA A 55 -2.11 29.89 -2.89
CA ALA A 55 -2.42 29.74 -1.47
C ALA A 55 -3.25 28.49 -1.22
N THR A 56 -4.29 28.28 -2.03
CA THR A 56 -5.18 27.12 -1.90
C THR A 56 -4.43 25.81 -2.16
N LEU A 57 -3.54 25.76 -3.16
CA LEU A 57 -2.65 24.61 -3.41
C LEU A 57 -1.73 24.35 -2.22
N PHE A 58 -1.05 25.38 -1.72
CA PHE A 58 -0.18 25.29 -0.55
C PHE A 58 -0.91 24.72 0.67
N TYR A 59 -2.08 25.27 0.98
CA TYR A 59 -2.84 24.82 2.15
C TYR A 59 -3.50 23.45 1.95
N THR A 60 -3.93 23.09 0.73
CA THR A 60 -4.55 21.79 0.44
C THR A 60 -3.53 20.66 0.39
N PHE A 61 -2.35 20.92 -0.17
CA PHE A 61 -1.28 19.92 -0.35
C PHE A 61 -0.47 19.72 0.92
N MET A 62 -0.08 20.81 1.60
CA MET A 62 0.89 20.75 2.70
C MET A 62 0.24 20.91 4.08
N ASN A 63 -0.72 21.81 4.27
CA ASN A 63 -1.14 22.21 5.61
C ASN A 63 -2.44 21.53 6.06
N HIS A 64 -2.64 21.50 7.38
CA HIS A 64 -3.83 20.92 8.01
C HIS A 64 -4.88 21.96 8.39
N ILE A 65 -4.51 23.22 8.53
CA ILE A 65 -5.40 24.33 8.86
C ILE A 65 -5.15 25.45 7.86
N MET A 66 -6.21 26.12 7.38
CA MET A 66 -6.12 27.09 6.30
C MET A 66 -6.95 28.37 6.55
N PRO A 67 -6.53 29.51 5.97
CA PRO A 67 -7.29 30.75 6.03
C PRO A 67 -8.68 30.62 5.38
N PRO A 68 -9.68 31.42 5.81
CA PRO A 68 -11.03 31.39 5.25
C PRO A 68 -11.09 31.56 3.74
N GLN A 69 -10.22 32.42 3.19
CA GLN A 69 -10.15 32.68 1.76
C GLN A 69 -9.72 31.44 0.97
N ALA A 70 -8.67 30.74 1.41
CA ALA A 70 -8.24 29.47 0.80
C ALA A 70 -9.30 28.38 0.94
N TYR A 71 -9.97 28.30 2.11
CA TYR A 71 -11.05 27.35 2.32
C TYR A 71 -12.24 27.58 1.37
N LYS A 72 -12.64 28.83 1.18
CA LYS A 72 -13.70 29.20 0.22
C LYS A 72 -13.35 28.75 -1.20
N LYS A 73 -12.10 29.00 -1.63
CA LYS A 73 -11.61 28.57 -2.94
C LYS A 73 -11.57 27.03 -3.07
N LEU A 74 -11.15 26.32 -2.02
CA LEU A 74 -11.19 24.86 -1.96
C LEU A 74 -12.63 24.34 -2.13
N GLN A 75 -13.61 24.89 -1.40
CA GLN A 75 -15.03 24.49 -1.49
C GLN A 75 -15.64 24.77 -2.87
N MET A 76 -15.26 25.87 -3.51
CA MET A 76 -15.62 26.16 -4.91
C MET A 76 -15.02 25.11 -5.87
N THR A 77 -13.77 24.69 -5.63
CA THR A 77 -13.08 23.68 -6.43
C THR A 77 -13.72 22.29 -6.26
N ILE A 78 -14.11 21.92 -5.03
CA ILE A 78 -14.88 20.70 -4.75
C ILE A 78 -16.21 20.72 -5.50
N THR A 79 -16.95 21.84 -5.45
CA THR A 79 -18.21 22.00 -6.20
C THR A 79 -17.99 21.82 -7.69
N LYS A 80 -16.91 22.39 -8.25
CA LYS A 80 -16.52 22.20 -9.65
C LYS A 80 -16.26 20.71 -9.93
N ALA A 81 -15.44 20.03 -9.13
CA ALA A 81 -15.11 18.62 -9.30
C ALA A 81 -16.35 17.71 -9.32
N ILE A 82 -17.28 17.89 -8.37
CA ILE A 82 -18.55 17.15 -8.33
C ILE A 82 -19.34 17.35 -9.63
N ARG A 83 -19.48 18.60 -10.10
CA ARG A 83 -20.17 18.91 -11.36
C ARG A 83 -19.51 18.25 -12.56
N LEU A 84 -18.18 18.18 -12.60
CA LEU A 84 -17.46 17.52 -13.71
C LEU A 84 -17.66 16.00 -13.70
N LEU A 85 -17.65 15.36 -12.53
CA LEU A 85 -17.85 13.92 -12.40
C LEU A 85 -19.30 13.49 -12.65
N ALA A 86 -20.27 14.37 -12.38
CA ALA A 86 -21.68 14.12 -12.64
C ALA A 86 -22.05 14.18 -14.13
N GLN A 87 -21.20 14.77 -14.98
CA GLN A 87 -21.44 14.81 -16.42
C GLN A 87 -21.12 13.44 -17.06
N PRO A 88 -21.83 13.03 -18.13
CA PRO A 88 -21.56 11.76 -18.82
C PRO A 88 -20.11 11.68 -19.32
N THR A 89 -19.59 12.77 -19.88
CA THR A 89 -18.19 12.90 -20.32
C THR A 89 -17.44 13.85 -19.40
N THR A 90 -16.36 13.38 -18.77
CA THR A 90 -15.49 14.20 -17.93
C THR A 90 -14.78 15.27 -18.76
N THR A 91 -14.87 16.53 -18.36
CA THR A 91 -14.23 17.65 -19.08
C THR A 91 -12.75 17.86 -18.74
N LEU A 92 -12.22 17.23 -17.68
CA LEU A 92 -10.78 17.28 -17.41
C LEU A 92 -10.09 16.34 -18.40
N SER A 93 -9.80 16.87 -19.59
CA SER A 93 -9.40 16.11 -20.79
C SER A 93 -8.25 15.11 -20.60
N TRP A 94 -7.43 15.32 -19.56
CA TRP A 94 -6.25 14.55 -19.23
C TRP A 94 -6.33 13.82 -17.88
N PHE A 95 -7.47 13.82 -17.17
CA PHE A 95 -7.67 13.08 -15.91
C PHE A 95 -8.94 12.24 -15.98
N ASP A 96 -8.77 10.94 -16.18
CA ASP A 96 -9.83 10.03 -16.58
C ASP A 96 -10.31 9.16 -15.40
N VAL A 97 -11.25 9.68 -14.59
CA VAL A 97 -11.92 8.86 -13.57
C VAL A 97 -12.90 7.91 -14.24
N LEU A 98 -12.68 6.60 -14.05
CA LEU A 98 -13.52 5.53 -14.58
C LEU A 98 -14.98 5.69 -14.13
N GLN A 99 -15.92 5.39 -15.01
CA GLN A 99 -17.34 5.61 -14.76
C GLN A 99 -17.82 4.90 -13.48
N LYS A 100 -17.38 3.66 -13.26
CA LYS A 100 -17.68 2.85 -12.07
C LYS A 100 -17.20 3.49 -10.76
N ASP A 101 -16.14 4.30 -10.80
CA ASP A 101 -15.49 4.86 -9.61
C ASP A 101 -16.01 6.27 -9.28
N ARG A 102 -16.64 6.97 -10.25
CA ARG A 102 -17.13 8.35 -10.08
C ARG A 102 -18.06 8.51 -8.89
N GLY A 103 -18.95 7.55 -8.65
CA GLY A 103 -19.89 7.60 -7.52
C GLY A 103 -19.18 7.65 -6.16
N ALA A 104 -18.15 6.83 -5.97
CA ALA A 104 -17.36 6.82 -4.74
C ALA A 104 -16.56 8.12 -4.55
N VAL A 105 -15.98 8.66 -5.62
CA VAL A 105 -15.25 9.94 -5.60
C VAL A 105 -16.19 11.11 -5.29
N ILE A 106 -17.39 11.15 -5.91
CA ILE A 106 -18.42 12.16 -5.61
C ILE A 106 -18.85 12.07 -4.15
N LYS A 107 -19.03 10.86 -3.60
CA LYS A 107 -19.36 10.66 -2.19
C LYS A 107 -18.29 11.29 -1.28
N ALA A 108 -17.01 11.00 -1.53
CA ALA A 108 -15.90 11.58 -0.77
C ALA A 108 -15.90 13.12 -0.81
N LEU A 109 -16.01 13.70 -2.02
CA LEU A 109 -16.08 15.15 -2.22
C LEU A 109 -17.27 15.78 -1.47
N THR A 110 -18.45 15.15 -1.53
CA THR A 110 -19.68 15.64 -0.86
C THR A 110 -19.54 15.63 0.66
N LEU A 111 -18.87 14.61 1.22
CA LEU A 111 -18.61 14.53 2.66
C LEU A 111 -17.72 15.68 3.13
N TRP A 112 -16.71 16.05 2.34
CA TRP A 112 -15.85 17.21 2.61
C TRP A 112 -16.56 18.57 2.51
N GLN A 113 -17.66 18.68 1.75
CA GLN A 113 -18.45 19.91 1.69
C GLN A 113 -19.32 20.14 2.92
N HIS A 114 -19.89 19.06 3.47
CA HIS A 114 -21.03 19.18 4.38
C HIS A 114 -20.80 18.58 5.77
N LYS A 115 -19.93 17.58 5.91
CA LYS A 115 -19.82 16.81 7.17
C LYS A 115 -18.47 16.97 7.88
N THR A 116 -17.36 16.97 7.14
CA THR A 116 -16.03 16.90 7.77
C THR A 116 -15.74 18.07 8.71
N SER A 117 -16.06 19.31 8.31
CA SER A 117 -15.85 20.49 9.15
C SER A 117 -16.80 20.58 10.35
N GLN A 118 -17.87 19.77 10.37
CA GLN A 118 -18.76 19.64 11.53
C GLN A 118 -18.23 18.61 12.53
N MET A 119 -17.55 17.57 12.03
CA MET A 119 -16.94 16.51 12.85
C MET A 119 -15.64 16.98 13.52
N PHE A 120 -14.84 17.76 12.81
CA PHE A 120 -13.55 18.22 13.28
C PHE A 120 -13.44 19.74 13.21
N SER A 121 -13.21 20.36 14.38
CA SER A 121 -12.96 21.80 14.48
C SER A 121 -11.48 22.12 14.26
N THR A 122 -11.18 23.40 14.01
CA THR A 122 -9.80 23.91 13.95
C THR A 122 -9.03 23.65 15.26
N ASN A 123 -9.70 23.77 16.41
CA ASN A 123 -9.13 23.43 17.71
C ASN A 123 -8.72 21.95 17.78
N THR A 124 -9.61 21.05 17.35
CA THR A 124 -9.36 19.60 17.32
C THR A 124 -8.14 19.28 16.47
N PHE A 125 -8.05 19.86 15.27
CA PHE A 125 -6.89 19.70 14.38
C PHE A 125 -5.60 20.18 15.05
N ARG A 126 -5.62 21.38 15.65
CA ARG A 126 -4.43 21.95 16.30
C ARG A 126 -3.92 21.09 17.45
N LEU A 127 -4.83 20.57 18.29
CA LEU A 127 -4.47 19.65 19.37
C LEU A 127 -3.89 18.33 18.82
N LYS A 128 -4.51 17.76 17.78
CA LYS A 128 -4.04 16.53 17.15
C LYS A 128 -2.67 16.69 16.49
N ILE A 129 -2.43 17.78 15.77
CA ILE A 129 -1.11 18.13 15.20
C ILE A 129 -0.06 18.20 16.31
N ALA A 130 -0.36 18.84 17.44
CA ALA A 130 0.57 18.94 18.56
C ALA A 130 0.89 17.57 19.18
N ILE A 131 -0.13 16.71 19.37
CA ILE A 131 0.03 15.34 19.87
C ILE A 131 0.87 14.51 18.90
N ASP A 132 0.53 14.54 17.61
CA ASP A 132 1.21 13.75 16.59
C ASP A 132 2.66 14.20 16.38
N THR A 133 2.93 15.51 16.41
CA THR A 133 4.29 16.06 16.35
C THR A 133 5.10 15.68 17.59
N ALA A 134 4.50 15.69 18.78
CA ALA A 134 5.14 15.22 20.00
C ALA A 134 5.45 13.72 19.94
N ASN A 135 4.51 12.89 19.48
CA ASN A 135 4.71 11.45 19.28
C ASN A 135 5.83 11.17 18.26
N GLN A 136 5.89 11.93 17.17
CA GLN A 136 7.00 11.85 16.21
C GLN A 136 8.32 12.23 16.84
N SER A 137 8.36 13.28 17.66
CA SER A 137 9.58 13.72 18.33
C SER A 137 10.07 12.73 19.39
N MET A 138 9.17 11.93 19.97
CA MET A 138 9.49 10.81 20.87
C MET A 138 9.84 9.51 20.14
N SER A 139 9.69 9.47 18.81
CA SER A 139 10.07 8.31 18.03
C SER A 139 11.59 8.10 18.12
N PRO A 140 12.07 6.89 18.46
CA PRO A 140 13.51 6.59 18.49
C PRO A 140 14.16 6.71 17.10
N TRP A 141 13.35 6.88 16.05
CA TRP A 141 13.78 7.01 14.66
C TRP A 141 13.92 8.47 14.20
N THR A 142 13.45 9.42 15.00
CA THR A 142 13.62 10.84 14.68
C THR A 142 15.02 11.25 15.14
N PRO A 143 15.82 11.90 14.27
CA PRO A 143 17.13 12.41 14.68
C PRO A 143 17.00 13.28 15.92
N GLU A 144 17.98 13.24 16.83
CA GLU A 144 17.94 14.08 18.01
C GLU A 144 17.80 15.55 17.60
N PRO A 145 17.09 16.40 18.36
CA PRO A 145 16.87 17.80 18.00
C PRO A 145 18.16 18.60 17.72
N GLY A 146 19.32 18.17 18.24
CA GLY A 146 20.63 18.76 17.97
C GLY A 146 21.26 18.36 16.63
N ASP A 147 20.82 17.23 16.05
CA ASP A 147 21.28 16.70 14.76
C ASP A 147 20.43 17.19 13.58
N MET A 148 19.24 17.74 13.88
CA MET A 148 18.38 18.33 12.87
C MET A 148 18.97 19.67 12.38
N PRO A 149 19.14 19.87 11.07
CA PRO A 149 19.59 21.14 10.55
C PRO A 149 18.61 22.24 10.94
N PRO A 150 19.10 23.44 11.32
CA PRO A 150 18.22 24.54 11.68
C PRO A 150 17.30 24.88 10.51
N PRO A 151 16.07 25.39 10.77
CA PRO A 151 15.18 25.84 9.70
C PRO A 151 15.89 26.79 8.75
N ALA A 152 15.66 26.66 7.44
CA ALA A 152 16.29 27.52 6.46
C ALA A 152 16.06 29.01 6.77
N LYS A 153 17.01 29.85 6.35
CA LYS A 153 17.01 31.29 6.63
C LYS A 153 15.67 31.92 6.22
N GLY A 154 14.99 32.52 7.19
CA GLY A 154 13.68 33.16 7.00
C GLY A 154 12.47 32.32 7.45
N LEU A 155 12.65 31.03 7.74
CA LEU A 155 11.56 30.14 8.17
C LEU A 155 11.40 30.02 9.69
N ALA A 156 12.35 30.51 10.48
CA ALA A 156 12.35 30.34 11.93
C ALA A 156 11.05 30.81 12.60
N LYS A 157 10.49 31.94 12.17
CA LYS A 157 9.23 32.46 12.71
C LYS A 157 8.03 31.61 12.31
N ASP A 158 8.04 31.05 11.10
CA ASP A 158 6.99 30.18 10.58
C ASP A 158 6.99 28.82 11.29
N LYS A 159 8.18 28.27 11.58
CA LYS A 159 8.34 27.07 12.41
C LYS A 159 7.77 27.29 13.81
N ILE A 160 8.10 28.41 14.46
CA ILE A 160 7.57 28.74 15.79
C ILE A 160 6.03 28.88 15.76
N LEU A 161 5.49 29.47 14.69
CA LEU A 161 4.04 29.58 14.52
C LEU A 161 3.39 28.20 14.35
N TYR A 162 3.99 27.32 13.55
CA TYR A 162 3.52 25.95 13.37
C TYR A 162 3.56 25.15 14.68
N ASP A 163 4.68 25.19 15.39
CA ASP A 163 4.87 24.44 16.64
C ASP A 163 3.89 24.87 17.74
N ARG A 164 3.51 26.15 17.77
CA ARG A 164 2.62 26.70 18.81
C ARG A 164 1.14 26.73 18.42
N ALA A 165 0.84 26.80 17.13
CA ALA A 165 -0.53 27.04 16.65
C ALA A 165 -0.99 26.11 15.53
N GLY A 166 -0.15 25.22 15.00
CA GLY A 166 -0.49 24.28 13.93
C GLY A 166 -0.74 24.93 12.57
N ILE A 167 -0.26 26.16 12.36
CA ILE A 167 -0.45 26.92 11.12
C ILE A 167 0.86 27.52 10.60
N THR A 168 0.92 27.82 9.31
CA THR A 168 1.96 28.64 8.69
C THR A 168 1.39 29.95 8.15
N LEU A 169 2.26 30.94 7.94
CA LEU A 169 1.90 32.24 7.42
C LEU A 169 1.21 32.16 6.04
N PRO A 170 0.09 32.87 5.84
CA PRO A 170 -0.55 32.96 4.52
C PRO A 170 0.24 33.90 3.62
N PRO A 171 -0.03 33.95 2.29
CA PRO A 171 0.59 34.93 1.41
C PRO A 171 0.32 36.39 1.83
N PRO A 172 1.15 37.36 1.42
CA PRO A 172 0.97 38.77 1.77
C PRO A 172 -0.39 39.34 1.39
N SER A 173 -0.94 38.96 0.23
CA SER A 173 -2.26 39.41 -0.25
C SER A 173 -3.41 39.10 0.74
N PHE A 174 -3.29 38.04 1.53
CA PHE A 174 -4.34 37.63 2.47
C PHE A 174 -4.34 38.48 3.76
N SER A 175 -3.29 39.26 4.01
CA SER A 175 -3.10 39.98 5.29
C SER A 175 -4.27 40.89 5.67
N ASN A 176 -4.86 41.59 4.69
CA ASN A 176 -5.91 42.57 4.95
C ASN A 176 -7.24 41.91 5.36
N GLN A 177 -7.47 40.68 4.91
CA GLN A 177 -8.70 39.92 5.17
C GLN A 177 -8.49 38.82 6.22
N ASP A 178 -7.27 38.64 6.70
CA ASP A 178 -6.94 37.62 7.70
C ASP A 178 -7.49 38.02 9.07
N PRO A 179 -8.52 37.33 9.59
CA PRO A 179 -9.17 37.71 10.85
C PRO A 179 -8.21 37.65 12.04
N ILE A 180 -7.17 36.82 12.01
CA ILE A 180 -6.21 36.70 13.12
C ILE A 180 -4.97 37.57 12.94
N LYS A 181 -4.84 38.28 11.81
CA LYS A 181 -3.70 39.14 11.48
C LYS A 181 -2.36 38.43 11.72
N ALA A 182 -2.21 37.20 11.24
CA ALA A 182 -1.06 36.34 11.53
C ALA A 182 0.29 37.00 11.16
N ARG A 183 0.32 37.75 10.05
CA ARG A 183 1.53 38.48 9.63
C ARG A 183 1.88 39.65 10.55
N GLU A 184 0.89 40.38 11.08
CA GLU A 184 1.12 41.44 12.07
C GLU A 184 1.63 40.83 13.39
N LEU A 185 1.03 39.72 13.83
CA LEU A 185 1.46 38.98 15.02
C LEU A 185 2.93 38.57 14.93
N VAL A 186 3.35 38.02 13.79
CA VAL A 186 4.72 37.55 13.56
C VAL A 186 5.72 38.71 13.37
N ALA A 187 5.24 39.87 12.89
CA ALA A 187 6.05 41.08 12.76
C ALA A 187 6.27 41.81 14.10
N ASP A 188 5.39 41.61 15.09
CA ASP A 188 5.48 42.24 16.40
C ASP A 188 6.77 41.86 17.16
N LYS A 189 7.32 42.83 17.90
CA LYS A 189 8.55 42.64 18.69
C LYS A 189 8.37 41.66 19.85
N SER A 190 7.14 41.44 20.30
CA SER A 190 6.79 40.51 21.37
C SER A 190 6.62 39.07 20.90
N PHE A 191 6.68 38.79 19.59
CA PHE A 191 6.63 37.43 19.06
C PHE A 191 7.75 36.55 19.66
N PRO A 192 7.46 35.33 20.14
CA PRO A 192 6.18 34.59 20.07
C PRO A 192 5.30 34.67 21.34
N LYS A 193 5.58 35.59 22.27
CA LYS A 193 4.82 35.72 23.53
C LYS A 193 3.39 36.21 23.32
N ASN A 194 3.12 36.86 22.20
CA ASN A 194 1.80 37.33 21.80
C ASN A 194 0.88 36.23 21.23
N ILE A 195 1.35 34.99 21.08
CA ILE A 195 0.49 33.82 20.85
C ILE A 195 -0.19 33.47 22.18
N THR A 196 -1.26 34.18 22.50
CA THR A 196 -2.03 34.02 23.74
C THR A 196 -3.20 33.04 23.57
N ALA A 197 -3.79 32.59 24.67
CA ALA A 197 -5.02 31.78 24.64
C ALA A 197 -6.18 32.51 23.93
N SER A 198 -6.29 33.82 24.07
CA SER A 198 -7.29 34.62 23.37
C SER A 198 -7.05 34.69 21.86
N TRP A 199 -5.78 34.79 21.43
CA TRP A 199 -5.43 34.74 20.01
C TRP A 199 -5.70 33.34 19.42
N LEU A 200 -5.35 32.28 20.13
CA LEU A 200 -5.66 30.90 19.73
C LEU A 200 -7.17 30.63 19.63
N SER A 201 -7.98 31.14 20.57
CA SER A 201 -9.43 31.05 20.49
C SER A 201 -9.99 31.79 19.26
N LYS A 202 -9.39 32.93 18.88
CA LYS A 202 -9.73 33.63 17.64
C LYS A 202 -9.36 32.80 16.41
N LEU A 203 -8.18 32.16 16.39
CA LEU A 203 -7.78 31.22 15.34
C LEU A 203 -8.79 30.07 15.21
N ASP A 204 -9.07 29.39 16.34
CA ASP A 204 -9.95 28.22 16.41
C ASP A 204 -11.38 28.52 15.91
N SER A 205 -11.84 29.77 16.03
CA SER A 205 -13.18 30.21 15.60
C SER A 205 -13.23 30.84 14.21
N THR A 206 -12.10 31.13 13.58
CA THR A 206 -12.07 31.88 12.31
C THR A 206 -11.40 31.14 11.16
N TRP A 207 -10.29 30.46 11.39
CA TRP A 207 -9.65 29.64 10.36
C TRP A 207 -10.33 28.27 10.27
N MET A 208 -10.09 27.55 9.16
CA MET A 208 -10.81 26.32 8.83
C MET A 208 -9.86 25.12 8.76
N PRO A 209 -10.29 23.92 9.16
CA PRO A 209 -9.52 22.71 8.94
C PRO A 209 -9.47 22.39 7.45
N ASN A 210 -8.31 21.91 6.97
CA ASN A 210 -8.20 21.24 5.69
C ASN A 210 -8.95 19.92 5.79
N VAL A 211 -10.09 19.82 5.09
CA VAL A 211 -10.96 18.64 5.14
C VAL A 211 -10.42 17.46 4.32
N THR A 212 -9.48 17.70 3.40
CA THR A 212 -9.02 16.72 2.41
C THR A 212 -8.17 15.55 2.93
N PRO A 213 -7.50 15.63 4.11
CA PRO A 213 -6.86 14.46 4.72
C PRO A 213 -7.84 13.50 5.40
N ILE A 214 -9.12 13.87 5.60
CA ILE A 214 -10.04 13.09 6.41
C ILE A 214 -10.79 12.04 5.59
N ASP A 215 -10.61 10.76 5.95
CA ASP A 215 -11.47 9.65 5.55
C ASP A 215 -12.66 9.54 6.53
N VAL A 216 -13.78 10.17 6.16
CA VAL A 216 -15.00 10.18 6.98
C VAL A 216 -15.58 8.78 7.20
N ASP A 217 -15.43 7.86 6.24
CA ASP A 217 -15.95 6.49 6.41
C ASP A 217 -15.11 5.75 7.47
N GLN A 218 -13.78 5.89 7.45
CA GLN A 218 -12.90 5.36 8.50
C GLN A 218 -13.18 5.98 9.87
N VAL A 219 -13.36 7.30 9.94
CA VAL A 219 -13.73 8.01 11.18
C VAL A 219 -15.04 7.47 11.75
N ASN A 220 -16.06 7.27 10.91
CA ASN A 220 -17.33 6.70 11.36
C ASN A 220 -17.18 5.26 11.87
N GLN A 221 -16.30 4.45 11.25
CA GLN A 221 -16.01 3.10 11.74
C GLN A 221 -15.35 3.13 13.12
N GLN A 222 -14.38 4.02 13.34
CA GLN A 222 -13.74 4.22 14.65
C GLN A 222 -14.76 4.68 15.70
N ALA A 223 -15.65 5.62 15.33
CA ALA A 223 -16.72 6.08 16.21
C ALA A 223 -17.69 4.94 16.59
N LYS A 224 -18.08 4.10 15.62
CA LYS A 224 -18.90 2.89 15.86
C LYS A 224 -18.19 1.88 16.78
N ALA A 225 -16.86 1.83 16.72
CA ALA A 225 -16.04 1.02 17.63
C ALA A 225 -15.87 1.65 19.03
N GLY A 226 -16.49 2.80 19.30
CA GLY A 226 -16.43 3.49 20.59
C GLY A 226 -15.13 4.26 20.83
N ILE A 227 -14.32 4.50 19.79
CA ILE A 227 -13.09 5.29 19.89
C ILE A 227 -13.46 6.77 20.06
N PRO A 228 -13.04 7.45 21.15
CA PRO A 228 -13.25 8.88 21.33
C PRO A 228 -12.60 9.70 20.20
N THR A 229 -13.19 10.83 19.83
CA THR A 229 -12.72 11.69 18.73
C THR A 229 -11.26 12.10 18.88
N GLU A 230 -10.80 12.31 20.12
CA GLU A 230 -9.42 12.70 20.45
C GLU A 230 -8.41 11.58 20.22
N LEU A 231 -8.86 10.32 20.22
CA LEU A 231 -8.07 9.12 20.00
C LEU A 231 -8.26 8.55 18.59
N MET A 232 -9.11 9.17 17.76
CA MET A 232 -9.30 8.73 16.39
C MET A 232 -8.01 8.90 15.59
N ASP A 233 -7.68 7.86 14.83
CA ASP A 233 -6.57 7.84 13.92
C ASP A 233 -6.94 8.65 12.66
N ILE A 234 -6.70 9.95 12.76
CA ILE A 234 -6.61 10.87 11.64
C ILE A 234 -5.13 11.24 11.53
N ASP A 235 -4.43 10.71 10.53
CA ASP A 235 -3.00 10.96 10.37
C ASP A 235 -2.77 12.41 9.93
N LEU A 236 -2.52 13.28 10.92
CA LEU A 236 -2.06 14.66 10.73
C LEU A 236 -0.56 14.77 11.09
N ALA A 237 0.12 13.63 11.23
CA ALA A 237 1.47 13.53 11.75
C ALA A 237 2.49 13.99 10.70
N THR A 238 2.64 15.30 10.57
CA THR A 238 3.59 15.88 9.62
C THR A 238 4.30 17.06 10.27
N ASP A 239 5.56 16.90 10.66
CA ASP A 239 6.45 18.07 10.69
C ASP A 239 6.67 18.51 9.24
N LEU A 240 5.93 19.55 8.84
CA LEU A 240 5.95 20.11 7.48
C LEU A 240 7.36 20.52 7.05
N PHE A 241 8.18 20.96 7.99
CA PHE A 241 9.54 21.42 7.73
C PHE A 241 10.49 20.23 7.57
N ALA A 242 10.28 19.14 8.32
CA ALA A 242 11.04 17.91 8.14
C ALA A 242 10.70 17.21 6.81
N GLN A 243 9.42 17.12 6.45
CA GLN A 243 8.99 16.48 5.19
C GLN A 243 9.50 17.18 3.93
N TRP A 244 9.67 18.50 4.01
CA TRP A 244 10.18 19.31 2.91
C TRP A 244 11.64 19.72 3.11
N ALA A 245 12.34 19.11 4.07
CA ALA A 245 13.70 19.50 4.45
C ALA A 245 14.64 19.51 3.24
N ASP A 246 14.64 18.45 2.42
CA ASP A 246 15.49 18.37 1.23
C ASP A 246 15.20 19.49 0.22
N TYR A 247 13.93 19.79 -0.03
CA TYR A 247 13.54 20.87 -0.93
C TYR A 247 13.92 22.25 -0.37
N ILE A 248 13.67 22.46 0.93
CA ILE A 248 13.96 23.70 1.65
C ILE A 248 15.47 23.95 1.78
N GLN A 249 16.28 22.90 1.89
CA GLN A 249 17.74 22.98 2.03
C GLN A 249 18.47 23.17 0.70
N THR A 250 17.82 22.88 -0.43
CA THR A 250 18.35 23.24 -1.76
C THR A 250 18.16 24.74 -2.05
N PRO A 251 19.08 25.40 -2.77
CA PRO A 251 19.07 26.86 -2.88
C PRO A 251 17.90 27.41 -3.73
N HIS A 252 16.78 27.77 -3.09
CA HIS A 252 15.64 28.57 -3.60
C HIS A 252 14.84 29.18 -2.43
N PRO A 253 14.05 30.27 -2.58
CA PRO A 253 14.30 31.57 -3.21
C PRO A 253 15.26 32.48 -2.38
N ARG A 254 15.95 33.44 -3.02
CA ARG A 254 17.04 34.27 -2.41
C ARG A 254 16.63 35.10 -1.17
N ASN A 255 15.34 35.27 -0.89
CA ASN A 255 14.80 36.08 0.21
C ASN A 255 13.50 35.50 0.78
N SER A 256 13.44 34.18 1.04
CA SER A 256 12.27 33.58 1.67
C SER A 256 11.97 34.21 3.04
N LYS A 257 10.71 34.52 3.29
CA LYS A 257 10.16 35.06 4.54
C LYS A 257 9.21 34.09 5.24
N CYS A 258 8.69 33.10 4.52
CA CYS A 258 7.79 32.07 5.04
C CYS A 258 7.81 30.82 4.15
N LEU A 259 7.21 29.73 4.62
CA LEU A 259 7.12 28.44 3.92
C LEU A 259 6.35 28.56 2.60
N TYR A 260 5.36 29.46 2.54
CA TYR A 260 4.62 29.76 1.32
C TYR A 260 5.54 30.14 0.15
N ASP A 261 6.63 30.87 0.37
CA ASP A 261 7.53 31.32 -0.71
C ASP A 261 8.22 30.14 -1.42
N TYR A 262 8.44 29.03 -0.70
CA TYR A 262 8.98 27.79 -1.26
C TYR A 262 7.91 27.04 -2.08
N ALA A 263 6.71 26.93 -1.51
CA ALA A 263 5.57 26.27 -2.15
C ALA A 263 5.12 27.01 -3.42
N GLU A 264 5.09 28.34 -3.41
CA GLU A 264 4.80 29.18 -4.56
C GLU A 264 5.75 28.85 -5.72
N GLY A 265 7.06 28.87 -5.48
CA GLY A 265 8.06 28.53 -6.49
C GLY A 265 7.86 27.12 -7.05
N TYR A 266 7.58 26.14 -6.18
CA TYR A 266 7.31 24.76 -6.57
C TYR A 266 6.09 24.65 -7.50
N PHE A 267 4.94 25.20 -7.09
CA PHE A 267 3.70 25.11 -7.86
C PHE A 267 3.75 25.94 -9.16
N LEU A 268 4.47 27.06 -9.19
CA LEU A 268 4.70 27.81 -10.43
C LEU A 268 5.54 27.02 -11.44
N VAL A 269 6.56 26.27 -10.97
CA VAL A 269 7.34 25.36 -11.83
C VAL A 269 6.44 24.25 -12.38
N LEU A 270 5.60 23.63 -11.53
CA LEU A 270 4.65 22.61 -11.97
C LEU A 270 3.64 23.16 -12.99
N ALA A 271 3.04 24.31 -12.74
CA ALA A 271 2.09 24.94 -13.66
C ALA A 271 2.76 25.30 -15.00
N SER A 272 4.00 25.78 -14.96
CA SER A 272 4.80 26.03 -16.17
C SER A 272 5.08 24.75 -16.96
N ALA A 273 5.45 23.66 -16.27
CA ALA A 273 5.65 22.35 -16.87
C ALA A 273 4.36 21.81 -17.51
N LEU A 274 3.22 21.88 -16.82
CA LEU A 274 1.92 21.48 -17.37
C LEU A 274 1.53 22.33 -18.59
N THR A 275 1.81 23.64 -18.56
CA THR A 275 1.61 24.52 -19.71
C THR A 275 2.47 24.09 -20.90
N HIS A 276 3.74 23.76 -20.66
CA HIS A 276 4.65 23.27 -21.69
C HIS A 276 4.24 21.89 -22.23
N LEU A 277 3.73 21.02 -21.36
CA LEU A 277 3.30 19.66 -21.69
C LEU A 277 1.87 19.61 -22.27
N ARG A 278 1.11 20.71 -22.29
CA ARG A 278 -0.32 20.75 -22.62
C ARG A 278 -0.75 19.77 -23.73
N GLY A 279 -1.71 18.91 -23.41
CA GLY A 279 -2.25 17.89 -24.33
C GLY A 279 -1.42 16.61 -24.44
N ARG A 280 -0.29 16.50 -23.75
CA ARG A 280 0.60 15.32 -23.77
C ARG A 280 0.49 14.41 -22.54
N PRO A 281 0.23 14.92 -21.32
CA PRO A 281 -0.06 14.09 -20.15
C PRO A 281 -1.46 13.51 -20.19
N ARG A 282 -1.59 12.33 -19.60
CA ARG A 282 -2.84 11.67 -19.25
C ARG A 282 -2.67 11.01 -17.88
N VAL A 283 -3.67 11.14 -17.02
CA VAL A 283 -3.70 10.58 -15.67
C VAL A 283 -4.95 9.70 -15.56
N GLU A 284 -4.73 8.44 -15.19
CA GLU A 284 -5.74 7.42 -14.98
C GLU A 284 -5.75 7.04 -13.49
N PRO A 285 -6.64 7.62 -12.68
CA PRO A 285 -6.88 7.11 -11.34
C PRO A 285 -7.75 5.84 -11.37
N ILE A 286 -7.35 4.81 -10.65
CA ILE A 286 -8.07 3.55 -10.47
C ILE A 286 -8.36 3.36 -8.98
N LEU A 287 -9.64 3.21 -8.65
CA LEU A 287 -10.04 2.78 -7.31
C LEU A 287 -9.94 1.26 -7.22
N GLY A 288 -8.94 0.74 -6.51
CA GLY A 288 -8.71 -0.71 -6.42
C GLY A 288 -7.48 -1.12 -5.61
N GLU A 289 -7.38 -2.42 -5.34
CA GLU A 289 -6.21 -3.02 -4.71
C GLU A 289 -5.07 -3.18 -5.73
N MET A 290 -3.83 -2.96 -5.31
CA MET A 290 -2.65 -2.93 -6.18
C MET A 290 -2.43 -4.25 -6.92
N CYS A 291 -2.38 -5.38 -6.21
CA CYS A 291 -2.08 -6.68 -6.79
C CYS A 291 -3.17 -7.10 -7.80
N GLU A 292 -4.44 -6.91 -7.45
CA GLU A 292 -5.56 -7.17 -8.36
C GLU A 292 -5.50 -6.28 -9.61
N THR A 293 -5.23 -4.99 -9.44
CA THR A 293 -5.16 -4.04 -10.54
C THR A 293 -4.00 -4.34 -11.50
N PHE A 294 -2.82 -4.67 -10.97
CA PHE A 294 -1.67 -5.07 -11.78
C PHE A 294 -1.93 -6.37 -12.56
N GLU A 295 -2.59 -7.35 -11.94
CA GLU A 295 -2.99 -8.58 -12.64
C GLU A 295 -4.02 -8.28 -13.75
N LYS A 296 -5.01 -7.41 -13.50
CA LYS A 296 -5.97 -6.98 -14.53
C LYS A 296 -5.28 -6.30 -15.71
N MET A 297 -4.35 -5.38 -15.45
CA MET A 297 -3.54 -4.73 -16.49
C MET A 297 -2.75 -5.74 -17.34
N ARG A 298 -2.23 -6.79 -16.70
CA ARG A 298 -1.42 -7.81 -17.36
C ARG A 298 -2.26 -8.83 -18.13
N LEU A 299 -3.29 -9.39 -17.50
CA LEU A 299 -4.02 -10.57 -17.98
C LEU A 299 -5.26 -10.22 -18.78
N VAL A 300 -5.87 -9.05 -18.55
CA VAL A 300 -7.06 -8.62 -19.28
C VAL A 300 -6.87 -7.19 -19.80
N PRO A 301 -5.99 -7.00 -20.80
CA PRO A 301 -5.77 -5.69 -21.43
C PRO A 301 -7.10 -5.05 -21.83
N GLY A 302 -7.34 -3.85 -21.31
CA GLY A 302 -8.54 -3.06 -21.60
C GLY A 302 -9.69 -3.17 -20.60
N GLN A 303 -9.70 -4.12 -19.66
CA GLN A 303 -10.74 -4.15 -18.61
C GLN A 303 -10.59 -3.07 -17.54
N THR A 304 -9.45 -2.39 -17.48
CA THR A 304 -9.29 -1.23 -16.58
C THR A 304 -10.03 0.01 -17.10
N GLY A 305 -10.36 0.09 -18.40
CA GLY A 305 -10.81 1.32 -19.04
C GLY A 305 -12.23 1.26 -19.64
N ASP A 306 -13.27 1.35 -18.82
CA ASP A 306 -14.62 1.74 -19.28
C ASP A 306 -14.82 3.25 -19.09
N SER A 307 -13.99 4.05 -19.77
CA SER A 307 -14.17 5.50 -19.82
C SER A 307 -15.09 5.85 -21.01
N PRO A 308 -16.21 6.59 -20.81
CA PRO A 308 -17.14 6.95 -21.89
C PRO A 308 -16.42 7.62 -23.07
N GLY A 309 -16.48 6.97 -24.24
CA GLY A 309 -15.96 7.51 -25.50
C GLY A 309 -14.47 7.30 -25.78
N LYS A 310 -13.75 6.45 -25.03
CA LYS A 310 -12.33 6.14 -25.32
C LYS A 310 -12.10 4.62 -25.41
N PRO A 311 -11.47 4.10 -26.48
CA PRO A 311 -11.13 2.69 -26.58
C PRO A 311 -10.22 2.22 -25.45
N ALA A 312 -10.47 1.01 -24.96
CA ALA A 312 -9.68 0.37 -23.94
C ALA A 312 -8.20 0.14 -24.35
N GLU A 313 -7.95 0.08 -25.67
CA GLU A 313 -6.63 -0.07 -26.30
C GLU A 313 -5.69 1.15 -26.08
N ASP A 314 -6.25 2.30 -25.68
CA ASP A 314 -5.47 3.54 -25.45
C ASP A 314 -4.75 3.57 -24.08
N TYR A 315 -4.94 2.54 -23.24
CA TYR A 315 -4.38 2.48 -21.89
C TYR A 315 -3.16 1.55 -21.83
N PRO A 316 -2.04 1.98 -21.23
CA PRO A 316 -0.82 1.19 -21.16
C PRO A 316 -0.95 0.01 -20.20
N THR A 317 -0.44 -1.14 -20.62
CA THR A 317 -0.29 -2.35 -19.79
C THR A 317 1.14 -2.52 -19.27
N VAL A 318 2.08 -1.68 -19.73
CA VAL A 318 3.49 -1.68 -19.35
C VAL A 318 4.00 -0.25 -19.18
N TYR A 319 4.78 0.00 -18.13
CA TYR A 319 5.23 1.32 -17.70
C TYR A 319 6.76 1.42 -17.68
N ASN A 320 7.28 2.62 -17.94
CA ASN A 320 8.70 2.93 -17.74
C ASN A 320 9.08 2.96 -16.26
N ARG A 321 8.15 3.40 -15.40
CA ARG A 321 8.36 3.50 -13.96
C ARG A 321 7.12 3.04 -13.20
N VAL A 322 7.33 2.22 -12.18
CA VAL A 322 6.29 1.80 -11.23
C VAL A 322 6.78 2.14 -9.82
N HIS A 323 6.04 2.97 -9.10
CA HIS A 323 6.42 3.42 -7.77
C HIS A 323 5.36 3.01 -6.74
N LEU A 324 5.74 2.11 -5.82
CA LEU A 324 4.80 1.46 -4.90
C LEU A 324 4.78 2.08 -3.50
N SER A 325 5.60 3.11 -3.25
CA SER A 325 5.77 3.66 -1.89
C SER A 325 6.12 2.54 -0.88
N ASN A 326 5.40 2.48 0.24
CA ASN A 326 5.45 1.40 1.24
C ASN A 326 4.27 0.43 1.13
N VAL A 327 3.45 0.46 0.06
CA VAL A 327 2.29 -0.43 -0.10
C VAL A 327 2.70 -1.90 0.02
N THR A 328 3.90 -2.23 -0.46
CA THR A 328 4.44 -3.58 -0.40
C THR A 328 4.62 -4.10 1.02
N ASP A 329 4.84 -3.24 2.02
CA ASP A 329 4.94 -3.67 3.43
C ASP A 329 3.68 -4.41 3.93
N TYR A 330 2.55 -4.19 3.26
CA TYR A 330 1.27 -4.80 3.59
C TYR A 330 0.86 -5.94 2.64
N THR A 331 1.54 -6.09 1.49
CA THR A 331 1.17 -7.04 0.43
C THR A 331 2.24 -8.09 0.14
N GLY A 332 3.30 -8.14 0.95
CA GLY A 332 4.34 -9.18 0.89
C GLY A 332 5.67 -8.74 0.27
N CYS A 333 5.95 -7.43 0.33
CA CYS A 333 7.25 -6.82 0.16
C CYS A 333 7.92 -7.20 -1.18
N SER A 334 9.18 -7.62 -1.16
CA SER A 334 9.96 -7.90 -2.37
C SER A 334 9.32 -8.99 -3.23
N LEU A 335 8.75 -10.05 -2.65
CA LEU A 335 8.08 -11.10 -3.44
C LEU A 335 6.86 -10.56 -4.18
N SER A 336 6.08 -9.70 -3.54
CA SER A 336 4.92 -9.03 -4.16
C SER A 336 5.35 -8.10 -5.30
N ALA A 337 6.36 -7.26 -5.07
CA ALA A 337 6.91 -6.38 -6.10
C ALA A 337 7.45 -7.16 -7.32
N LEU A 338 8.19 -8.25 -7.08
CA LEU A 338 8.74 -9.11 -8.13
C LEU A 338 7.64 -9.85 -8.93
N LEU A 339 6.53 -10.23 -8.28
CA LEU A 339 5.43 -10.95 -8.94
C LEU A 339 4.46 -10.03 -9.68
N PHE A 340 4.17 -8.84 -9.16
CA PHE A 340 3.11 -7.97 -9.71
C PHE A 340 3.64 -6.72 -10.41
N ALA A 341 4.66 -6.06 -9.87
CA ALA A 341 5.17 -4.82 -10.45
C ALA A 341 6.15 -5.08 -11.60
N ALA A 342 7.01 -6.10 -11.48
CA ALA A 342 7.98 -6.41 -12.53
C ALA A 342 7.31 -6.73 -13.89
N PRO A 343 6.22 -7.53 -13.98
CA PRO A 343 5.59 -7.85 -15.27
C PRO A 343 4.96 -6.65 -15.99
N ILE A 344 4.53 -5.62 -15.27
CA ILE A 344 4.01 -4.38 -15.86
C ILE A 344 5.09 -3.30 -16.01
N THR A 345 6.35 -3.61 -15.71
CA THR A 345 7.48 -2.70 -15.91
C THR A 345 8.22 -3.08 -17.19
N ARG A 346 8.56 -2.08 -18.01
CA ARG A 346 9.32 -2.29 -19.24
C ARG A 346 10.66 -2.96 -18.95
N THR A 347 11.06 -3.86 -19.84
CA THR A 347 12.37 -4.50 -19.78
C THR A 347 13.49 -3.48 -19.99
N SER A 348 14.49 -3.51 -19.11
CA SER A 348 15.57 -2.53 -19.04
C SER A 348 16.85 -3.19 -18.50
N ILE A 349 17.84 -3.34 -19.37
CA ILE A 349 19.15 -3.91 -19.03
C ILE A 349 20.08 -2.82 -18.46
N ASP A 350 19.95 -1.60 -18.94
CA ASP A 350 20.73 -0.42 -18.54
C ASP A 350 20.22 0.23 -17.24
N GLY A 351 19.01 -0.11 -16.81
CA GLY A 351 18.43 0.38 -15.56
C GLY A 351 17.63 1.68 -15.69
N HIS A 352 17.26 2.11 -16.90
CA HIS A 352 16.44 3.31 -17.06
C HIS A 352 14.96 3.12 -16.69
N ASP A 353 14.40 1.93 -16.97
CA ASP A 353 13.06 1.55 -16.54
C ASP A 353 13.10 0.73 -15.25
N THR A 354 12.29 1.12 -14.26
CA THR A 354 12.38 0.59 -12.89
C THR A 354 11.05 0.46 -12.20
N PHE A 355 10.91 -0.55 -11.35
CA PHE A 355 9.94 -0.53 -10.26
C PHE A 355 10.64 -0.27 -8.93
N ALA A 356 9.96 0.41 -8.01
CA ALA A 356 10.56 0.89 -6.77
C ALA A 356 9.58 0.79 -5.60
N PHE A 357 10.10 0.41 -4.44
CA PHE A 357 9.36 0.33 -3.18
C PHE A 357 10.32 0.56 -2.00
N LYS A 358 9.78 0.88 -0.81
CA LYS A 358 10.58 1.15 0.39
C LYS A 358 9.96 0.43 1.60
N CYS A 359 10.82 -0.07 2.49
CA CYS A 359 10.44 -0.56 3.80
C CYS A 359 10.27 0.65 4.74
N LEU A 360 9.03 1.00 5.06
CA LEU A 360 8.72 2.12 5.96
C LEU A 360 8.09 1.65 7.27
N ARG A 361 7.41 0.50 7.26
CA ARG A 361 6.71 -0.03 8.42
C ARG A 361 7.66 -0.49 9.52
N ASN A 362 8.69 -1.25 9.16
CA ASN A 362 9.59 -1.90 10.11
C ASN A 362 11.06 -1.94 9.66
N PRO A 363 11.63 -0.82 9.16
CA PRO A 363 13.03 -0.81 8.73
C PRO A 363 14.04 -1.30 9.77
N PRO A 364 13.90 -1.03 11.10
CA PRO A 364 14.87 -1.49 12.10
C PRO A 364 14.96 -3.01 12.27
N ALA A 365 13.97 -3.76 11.78
CA ALA A 365 14.01 -5.22 11.84
C ALA A 365 15.11 -5.81 10.95
N PHE A 366 15.70 -5.02 10.03
CA PHE A 366 16.58 -5.50 8.98
C PHE A 366 17.90 -4.73 8.98
N ASP A 367 19.02 -5.45 9.03
CA ASP A 367 20.36 -4.85 8.98
C ASP A 367 20.77 -4.44 7.55
N LYS A 368 20.15 -5.01 6.53
CA LYS A 368 20.42 -4.71 5.11
C LYS A 368 19.30 -5.20 4.19
N VAL A 369 19.29 -4.69 2.96
CA VAL A 369 18.33 -5.07 1.91
C VAL A 369 18.33 -6.58 1.65
N ASP A 370 19.47 -7.27 1.80
CA ASP A 370 19.55 -8.72 1.58
C ASP A 370 18.76 -9.51 2.63
N ASP A 371 18.72 -9.04 3.89
CA ASP A 371 17.91 -9.66 4.95
C ASP A 371 16.43 -9.36 4.73
N TYR A 372 16.09 -8.15 4.26
CA TYR A 372 14.74 -7.83 3.81
C TYR A 372 14.28 -8.76 2.68
N ASN A 373 15.12 -8.98 1.67
CA ASN A 373 14.81 -9.91 0.58
C ASN A 373 14.69 -11.35 1.08
N SER A 374 15.62 -11.80 1.93
CA SER A 374 15.60 -13.14 2.52
C SER A 374 14.33 -13.40 3.33
N GLU A 375 13.82 -12.41 4.06
CA GLU A 375 12.52 -12.51 4.73
C GLU A 375 11.38 -12.78 3.75
N TYR A 376 11.25 -11.98 2.70
CA TYR A 376 10.01 -11.98 1.92
C TYR A 376 10.02 -12.89 0.70
N ASN A 377 11.18 -13.20 0.13
CA ASN A 377 11.31 -14.07 -1.04
C ASN A 377 12.17 -15.32 -0.82
N LEU A 378 12.81 -15.47 0.36
CA LEU A 378 13.67 -16.60 0.74
C LEU A 378 14.90 -16.83 -0.17
N LEU A 379 15.33 -15.80 -0.92
CA LEU A 379 16.52 -15.85 -1.77
C LEU A 379 17.65 -15.04 -1.12
N PRO A 380 18.84 -15.64 -0.91
CA PRO A 380 19.88 -15.04 -0.08
C PRO A 380 20.67 -13.90 -0.73
N ASP A 381 20.58 -13.73 -2.06
CA ASP A 381 21.37 -12.75 -2.80
C ASP A 381 20.76 -12.41 -4.17
N ASP A 382 21.30 -11.37 -4.82
CA ASP A 382 20.85 -10.90 -6.13
C ASP A 382 21.01 -11.96 -7.22
N SER A 383 22.00 -12.85 -7.10
CA SER A 383 22.27 -13.91 -8.09
C SER A 383 21.17 -14.96 -8.06
N SER A 384 20.87 -15.50 -6.89
CA SER A 384 19.76 -16.43 -6.67
C SER A 384 18.41 -15.81 -7.02
N THR A 385 18.21 -14.53 -6.69
CA THR A 385 17.04 -13.76 -7.12
C THR A 385 16.92 -13.73 -8.65
N GLN A 386 17.99 -13.36 -9.36
CA GLN A 386 17.99 -13.28 -10.83
C GLN A 386 17.66 -14.58 -11.54
N LYS A 387 18.02 -15.73 -10.95
CA LYS A 387 17.71 -17.06 -11.51
C LYS A 387 16.20 -17.39 -11.48
N VAL A 388 15.47 -16.81 -10.53
CA VAL A 388 14.03 -17.07 -10.31
C VAL A 388 13.18 -15.94 -10.87
N PHE A 389 13.59 -14.70 -10.59
CA PHE A 389 12.99 -13.48 -11.07
C PHE A 389 14.04 -12.77 -11.93
N PRO A 390 13.87 -12.68 -13.25
CA PRO A 390 14.79 -11.95 -14.14
C PRO A 390 14.71 -10.43 -13.85
N CYS A 391 15.23 -10.02 -12.70
CA CYS A 391 15.15 -8.68 -12.15
C CYS A 391 16.48 -8.35 -11.46
N LYS A 392 16.91 -7.10 -11.59
CA LYS A 392 18.19 -6.65 -11.04
C LYS A 392 17.97 -5.51 -10.06
N PHE A 393 18.45 -5.69 -8.83
CA PHE A 393 18.49 -4.62 -7.86
C PHE A 393 19.55 -3.58 -8.26
N GLN A 394 19.13 -2.31 -8.35
CA GLN A 394 20.02 -1.18 -8.63
C GLN A 394 20.59 -0.66 -7.32
N ARG A 395 21.64 -1.34 -6.84
CA ARG A 395 22.38 -0.87 -5.66
C ARG A 395 22.94 0.53 -5.94
N LYS A 396 22.50 1.50 -5.15
CA LYS A 396 23.18 2.80 -5.06
C LYS A 396 24.58 2.57 -4.48
N ALA A 397 25.51 3.51 -4.71
CA ALA A 397 26.86 3.44 -4.15
C ALA A 397 26.81 3.16 -2.63
N ARG A 398 27.83 2.49 -2.08
CA ARG A 398 27.86 2.07 -0.66
C ARG A 398 27.40 3.21 0.23
N LEU A 399 26.26 3.02 0.88
CA LEU A 399 25.86 3.86 2.00
C LEU A 399 26.95 3.80 3.08
N PRO A 400 27.15 4.89 3.86
CA PRO A 400 28.06 4.85 5.00
C PRO A 400 27.67 3.72 5.96
N VAL A 401 28.64 3.18 6.70
CA VAL A 401 28.37 2.15 7.70
C VAL A 401 27.48 2.76 8.78
N TYR A 402 26.21 2.35 8.79
CA TYR A 402 25.27 2.76 9.81
C TYR A 402 25.36 1.84 11.04
N PRO A 403 25.03 2.34 12.24
CA PRO A 403 24.79 1.47 13.40
C PRO A 403 23.74 0.39 13.07
N PRO A 404 23.77 -0.77 13.76
CA PRO A 404 22.72 -1.79 13.64
C PRO A 404 21.31 -1.19 13.78
N GLY A 405 20.37 -1.63 12.94
CA GLY A 405 19.00 -1.10 12.90
C GLY A 405 18.80 0.24 12.19
N MET A 406 19.86 0.97 11.79
CA MET A 406 19.74 2.26 11.08
C MET A 406 19.91 2.14 9.55
N ALA A 407 20.51 1.06 9.06
CA ALA A 407 20.84 0.90 7.65
C ALA A 407 19.60 0.93 6.74
N MET A 408 18.55 0.19 7.08
CA MET A 408 17.31 0.15 6.29
C MET A 408 16.43 1.39 6.48
N ILE A 409 16.64 2.17 7.54
CA ILE A 409 15.99 3.49 7.71
C ILE A 409 16.57 4.48 6.71
N ALA A 410 17.90 4.49 6.62
CA ALA A 410 18.66 5.32 5.70
C ALA A 410 18.57 4.85 4.24
N GLU A 411 18.17 3.61 4.00
CA GLU A 411 17.91 3.10 2.66
C GLU A 411 16.75 3.89 2.04
N ASP A 412 17.00 4.43 0.85
CA ASP A 412 15.99 5.11 0.05
C ASP A 412 15.10 4.06 -0.66
N TYR A 413 14.34 4.46 -1.66
CA TYR A 413 13.63 3.54 -2.52
C TYR A 413 14.55 2.49 -3.14
N MET A 414 14.21 1.22 -2.93
CA MET A 414 14.88 0.08 -3.54
C MET A 414 14.44 -0.01 -5.01
N HIS A 415 15.30 0.41 -5.93
CA HIS A 415 15.02 0.38 -7.37
C HIS A 415 15.42 -0.95 -8.00
N TRP A 416 14.51 -1.53 -8.77
CA TRP A 416 14.73 -2.78 -9.49
C TRP A 416 14.42 -2.62 -10.97
N SER A 417 15.23 -3.22 -11.83
CA SER A 417 14.95 -3.34 -13.26
C SER A 417 14.36 -4.70 -13.59
N ASN A 418 13.38 -4.73 -14.50
CA ASN A 418 12.94 -5.97 -15.15
C ASN A 418 13.93 -6.30 -16.29
N LEU A 419 14.57 -7.48 -16.26
CA LEU A 419 15.50 -7.93 -17.29
C LEU A 419 14.83 -8.71 -18.44
N GLY A 420 13.51 -8.88 -18.39
CA GLY A 420 12.73 -9.61 -19.39
C GLY A 420 12.05 -10.82 -18.79
N THR A 421 11.49 -11.70 -19.62
CA THR A 421 10.66 -12.81 -19.14
C THR A 421 11.23 -14.18 -19.43
N LYS A 422 12.42 -14.32 -20.04
CA LYS A 422 13.02 -15.64 -20.31
C LYS A 422 14.48 -15.68 -19.91
N ILE A 423 14.85 -16.76 -19.23
CA ILE A 423 16.23 -17.05 -18.84
C ILE A 423 16.67 -18.32 -19.58
N GLU A 424 17.91 -18.35 -20.03
CA GLU A 424 18.51 -19.55 -20.64
C GLU A 424 18.57 -20.69 -19.62
N PHE A 425 18.32 -21.92 -20.06
CA PHE A 425 18.12 -23.06 -19.17
C PHE A 425 19.30 -23.33 -18.21
N ASP A 426 20.53 -23.16 -18.70
CA ASP A 426 21.78 -23.31 -17.93
C ASP A 426 21.96 -22.23 -16.85
N LYS A 427 21.26 -21.09 -16.99
CA LYS A 427 21.26 -19.98 -16.03
C LYS A 427 20.13 -20.07 -15.01
N LEU A 428 19.16 -20.97 -15.18
CA LEU A 428 18.09 -21.18 -14.22
C LEU A 428 18.62 -21.76 -12.89
N MET A 429 17.84 -21.63 -11.83
CA MET A 429 18.08 -22.38 -10.60
C MET A 429 17.89 -23.87 -10.89
N ASP A 430 18.82 -24.71 -10.44
CA ASP A 430 18.69 -26.15 -10.65
C ASP A 430 17.48 -26.72 -9.91
N ARG A 431 16.92 -27.80 -10.47
CA ARG A 431 15.67 -28.39 -10.00
C ARG A 431 15.64 -28.67 -8.48
N PRO A 432 16.62 -29.37 -7.86
CA PRO A 432 16.61 -29.59 -6.42
C PRO A 432 16.49 -28.31 -5.58
N SER A 433 17.24 -27.26 -5.94
CA SER A 433 17.19 -25.97 -5.25
C SER A 433 15.85 -25.27 -5.48
N LEU A 434 15.33 -25.28 -6.71
CA LEU A 434 14.02 -24.72 -7.03
C LEU A 434 12.89 -25.41 -6.26
N THR A 435 12.86 -26.75 -6.25
CA THR A 435 11.87 -27.53 -5.50
C THR A 435 11.92 -27.19 -4.01
N THR A 436 13.12 -27.10 -3.44
CA THR A 436 13.31 -26.74 -2.03
C THR A 436 12.82 -25.33 -1.73
N TRP A 437 13.12 -24.36 -2.60
CA TRP A 437 12.66 -22.98 -2.47
C TRP A 437 11.13 -22.86 -2.54
N ILE A 438 10.47 -23.51 -3.52
CA ILE A 438 9.00 -23.52 -3.64
C ILE A 438 8.37 -24.15 -2.39
N HIS A 439 8.89 -25.28 -1.92
CA HIS A 439 8.38 -25.91 -0.69
C HIS A 439 8.58 -25.00 0.53
N ALA A 440 9.69 -24.28 0.62
CA ALA A 440 9.91 -23.35 1.73
C ALA A 440 8.97 -22.15 1.70
N LEU A 441 8.68 -21.60 0.52
CA LEU A 441 7.64 -20.56 0.36
C LEU A 441 6.26 -21.07 0.77
N LEU A 442 5.92 -22.30 0.37
CA LEU A 442 4.67 -22.95 0.79
C LEU A 442 4.57 -23.04 2.31
N LEU A 443 5.63 -23.54 2.97
CA LEU A 443 5.66 -23.64 4.42
C LEU A 443 5.58 -22.26 5.08
N LYS A 444 6.28 -21.25 4.57
CA LYS A 444 6.20 -19.89 5.11
C LYS A 444 4.80 -19.28 4.97
N ALA A 445 4.09 -19.54 3.87
CA ALA A 445 2.73 -19.04 3.66
C ALA A 445 1.68 -19.81 4.50
N ALA A 446 1.85 -21.14 4.66
CA ALA A 446 0.91 -21.98 5.40
C ALA A 446 1.10 -21.90 6.92
N ILE A 447 2.36 -21.89 7.35
CA ILE A 447 2.80 -21.98 8.75
C ILE A 447 3.97 -21.02 8.99
N PRO A 448 3.75 -19.69 8.93
CA PRO A 448 4.82 -18.73 9.20
C PRO A 448 5.36 -18.90 10.63
N ALA A 449 6.62 -18.51 10.82
CA ALA A 449 7.24 -18.41 12.14
C ALA A 449 6.37 -17.57 13.09
N GLU A 450 6.40 -17.90 14.38
CA GLU A 450 5.66 -17.16 15.39
C GLU A 450 6.12 -15.70 15.47
N ARG A 451 5.15 -14.78 15.48
CA ARG A 451 5.39 -13.34 15.53
C ARG A 451 4.66 -12.75 16.72
N MET A 452 5.40 -12.16 17.66
CA MET A 452 4.81 -11.55 18.85
C MET A 452 4.03 -10.28 18.50
N VAL A 453 2.91 -10.04 19.19
CA VAL A 453 2.02 -8.88 19.00
C VAL A 453 1.62 -8.29 20.35
N PRO A 454 1.39 -6.97 20.45
CA PRO A 454 1.52 -5.95 19.41
C PRO A 454 2.90 -5.28 19.43
N ASP A 455 3.62 -5.36 18.31
CA ASP A 455 4.81 -4.55 18.06
C ASP A 455 4.54 -3.64 16.86
N THR A 456 4.79 -2.34 17.01
CA THR A 456 4.79 -1.35 15.92
C THR A 456 5.76 -1.71 14.79
N LEU A 457 6.74 -2.57 15.05
CA LEU A 457 7.73 -3.08 14.10
C LEU A 457 7.41 -4.49 13.57
N LEU A 458 6.18 -4.98 13.77
CA LEU A 458 5.78 -6.32 13.32
C LEU A 458 6.09 -6.52 11.83
N VAL A 459 7.05 -7.41 11.57
CA VAL A 459 7.29 -7.98 10.24
C VAL A 459 6.05 -8.79 9.88
N MET A 460 5.41 -8.55 8.74
CA MET A 460 4.16 -9.24 8.36
C MET A 460 4.43 -10.44 7.47
N SER A 461 3.48 -11.39 7.40
CA SER A 461 3.49 -12.50 6.44
C SER A 461 2.14 -12.58 5.71
N PRO A 462 1.83 -11.61 4.82
CA PRO A 462 0.47 -11.41 4.31
C PRO A 462 0.04 -12.39 3.21
N PHE A 463 0.90 -13.34 2.81
CA PHE A 463 0.56 -14.27 1.74
C PHE A 463 -0.32 -15.42 2.22
N ASN A 464 -1.33 -15.73 1.41
CA ASN A 464 -2.09 -16.98 1.47
C ASN A 464 -1.57 -17.98 0.42
N LEU A 465 -2.18 -19.15 0.32
CA LEU A 465 -1.73 -20.22 -0.57
C LEU A 465 -1.89 -19.89 -2.07
N THR A 466 -2.62 -18.84 -2.45
CA THR A 466 -2.68 -18.40 -3.86
C THR A 466 -1.33 -17.95 -4.41
N VAL A 467 -0.41 -17.50 -3.55
CA VAL A 467 0.94 -17.08 -3.95
C VAL A 467 1.69 -18.20 -4.67
N MET A 468 1.43 -19.46 -4.31
CA MET A 468 2.08 -20.61 -4.93
C MET A 468 1.75 -20.71 -6.42
N PHE A 469 0.49 -20.51 -6.79
CA PHE A 469 0.05 -20.58 -8.18
C PHE A 469 0.61 -19.41 -9.00
N ARG A 470 0.69 -18.22 -8.40
CA ARG A 470 1.32 -17.05 -9.01
C ARG A 470 2.82 -17.27 -9.25
N VAL A 471 3.53 -17.85 -8.29
CA VAL A 471 4.93 -18.26 -8.46
C VAL A 471 5.06 -19.28 -9.59
N LEU A 472 4.22 -20.31 -9.66
CA LEU A 472 4.28 -21.31 -10.74
C LEU A 472 4.00 -20.70 -12.13
N LEU A 473 3.03 -19.79 -12.23
CA LEU A 473 2.75 -19.02 -13.45
C LEU A 473 3.97 -18.20 -13.88
N HIS A 474 4.59 -17.51 -12.93
CA HIS A 474 5.81 -16.74 -13.17
C HIS A 474 6.96 -17.63 -13.65
N LEU A 475 7.26 -18.72 -12.95
CA LEU A 475 8.34 -19.65 -13.30
C LEU A 475 8.17 -20.25 -14.70
N LYS A 476 6.93 -20.62 -15.07
CA LYS A 476 6.62 -21.04 -16.43
C LYS A 476 6.96 -19.94 -17.44
N GLY A 477 6.57 -18.70 -17.15
CA GLY A 477 6.91 -17.54 -17.97
C GLY A 477 8.41 -17.39 -18.17
N VAL A 478 9.19 -17.51 -17.07
CA VAL A 478 10.66 -17.44 -17.02
C VAL A 478 11.36 -18.51 -17.86
N GLY A 479 10.69 -19.65 -18.11
CA GLY A 479 11.22 -20.75 -18.92
C GLY A 479 11.59 -22.00 -18.13
N TYR A 480 11.17 -22.11 -16.86
CA TYR A 480 11.35 -23.36 -16.12
C TYR A 480 10.57 -24.51 -16.79
N PRO A 481 11.15 -25.73 -16.85
CA PRO A 481 10.47 -26.85 -17.49
C PRO A 481 9.13 -27.16 -16.84
N ILE A 482 8.08 -27.17 -17.65
CA ILE A 482 6.70 -27.46 -17.22
C ILE A 482 6.62 -28.78 -16.45
N HIS A 483 7.38 -29.79 -16.86
CA HIS A 483 7.35 -31.09 -16.20
C HIS A 483 7.94 -31.04 -14.77
N TRP A 484 8.86 -30.11 -14.47
CA TRP A 484 9.31 -29.87 -13.09
C TRP A 484 8.19 -29.24 -12.26
N LEU A 485 7.56 -28.19 -12.79
CA LEU A 485 6.49 -27.46 -12.11
C LEU A 485 5.28 -28.35 -11.82
N SER A 486 4.90 -29.19 -12.77
CA SER A 486 3.83 -30.18 -12.64
C SER A 486 4.11 -31.20 -11.53
N GLU A 487 5.32 -31.74 -11.47
CA GLU A 487 5.71 -32.70 -10.42
C GLU A 487 5.76 -32.04 -9.04
N ILE A 488 6.32 -30.83 -8.94
CA ILE A 488 6.37 -30.07 -7.68
C ILE A 488 4.95 -29.80 -7.18
N LEU A 489 4.04 -29.32 -8.04
CA LEU A 489 2.65 -29.09 -7.66
C LEU A 489 1.96 -30.40 -7.24
N THR A 490 2.20 -31.50 -7.97
CA THR A 490 1.68 -32.84 -7.62
C THR A 490 2.13 -33.25 -6.22
N ASN A 491 3.40 -33.04 -5.87
CA ASN A 491 3.94 -33.36 -4.55
C ASN A 491 3.35 -32.45 -3.45
N ILE A 492 3.06 -31.17 -3.75
CA ILE A 492 2.41 -30.26 -2.81
C ILE A 492 0.99 -30.70 -2.49
N ILE A 493 0.23 -31.14 -3.50
CA ILE A 493 -1.15 -31.61 -3.32
C ILE A 493 -1.23 -33.09 -2.90
N THR A 494 -0.10 -33.74 -2.62
CA THR A 494 -0.03 -35.12 -2.14
C THR A 494 0.63 -35.12 -0.77
N SER A 495 -0.13 -35.38 0.29
CA SER A 495 0.42 -35.49 1.66
C SER A 495 0.83 -36.94 1.96
N PRO A 496 2.00 -37.19 2.61
CA PRO A 496 2.95 -36.21 3.15
C PRO A 496 3.89 -35.60 2.10
N LEU A 497 4.28 -34.34 2.31
CA LEU A 497 5.29 -33.65 1.52
C LEU A 497 6.69 -34.14 1.92
N GLU A 498 7.41 -34.73 0.98
CA GLU A 498 8.85 -35.03 1.13
C GLU A 498 9.69 -33.84 0.66
N THR A 499 10.44 -33.22 1.57
CA THR A 499 11.16 -31.98 1.28
C THR A 499 12.44 -31.80 2.08
N ARG A 500 13.40 -31.05 1.54
CA ARG A 500 14.59 -30.55 2.26
C ARG A 500 14.35 -29.16 2.87
N ALA A 501 13.24 -28.52 2.50
CA ALA A 501 12.81 -27.27 3.09
C ALA A 501 12.50 -27.50 4.57
N THR A 502 12.78 -26.51 5.40
CA THR A 502 12.38 -26.55 6.80
C THR A 502 11.58 -25.34 7.17
N HIS A 503 10.71 -25.52 8.15
CA HIS A 503 10.11 -24.43 8.87
C HIS A 503 11.20 -23.46 9.35
N VAL A 504 11.03 -22.18 9.02
CA VAL A 504 11.94 -21.14 9.49
C VAL A 504 11.42 -20.66 10.83
N SER A 505 12.24 -20.69 11.87
CA SER A 505 11.86 -20.25 13.22
C SER A 505 12.36 -18.84 13.56
N SER A 506 13.19 -18.24 12.71
CA SER A 506 13.68 -16.87 12.87
C SER A 506 12.72 -15.86 12.26
N VAL A 507 12.57 -14.72 12.93
CA VAL A 507 11.86 -13.54 12.44
C VAL A 507 12.73 -12.30 12.70
N PRO A 508 13.18 -11.58 11.65
CA PRO A 508 13.09 -11.95 10.24
C PRO A 508 14.02 -13.13 9.86
N VAL A 509 13.77 -13.72 8.69
CA VAL A 509 14.66 -14.70 8.07
C VAL A 509 15.92 -13.98 7.56
N THR A 510 17.08 -14.41 8.06
CA THR A 510 18.38 -13.83 7.66
C THR A 510 18.89 -14.42 6.35
N VAL A 511 19.88 -13.76 5.74
CA VAL A 511 20.63 -14.34 4.60
C VAL A 511 21.23 -15.71 4.94
N ALA A 512 21.68 -15.91 6.19
CA ALA A 512 22.25 -17.20 6.62
C ALA A 512 21.18 -18.30 6.65
N ASP A 513 19.97 -17.96 7.12
CA ASP A 513 18.83 -18.89 7.11
C ASP A 513 18.41 -19.25 5.68
N ALA A 514 18.31 -18.28 4.77
CA ALA A 514 17.99 -18.51 3.36
C ALA A 514 19.05 -19.38 2.66
N LYS A 515 20.35 -19.17 2.94
CA LYS A 515 21.43 -20.05 2.45
C LYS A 515 21.28 -21.47 2.98
N ARG A 516 21.05 -21.62 4.29
CA ARG A 516 20.85 -22.92 4.94
C ARG A 516 19.63 -23.64 4.36
N MET A 517 18.57 -22.92 4.04
CA MET A 517 17.36 -23.48 3.41
C MET A 517 17.66 -24.10 2.04
N LEU A 518 18.56 -23.51 1.25
CA LEU A 518 18.95 -24.01 -0.08
C LEU A 518 20.09 -25.04 -0.06
N ASP A 519 20.61 -25.39 1.11
CA ASP A 519 21.68 -26.38 1.26
C ASP A 519 21.19 -27.79 0.91
N LYS A 520 21.78 -28.35 -0.15
CA LYS A 520 21.43 -29.67 -0.70
C LYS A 520 21.89 -30.83 0.20
N SER A 521 22.80 -30.59 1.15
CA SER A 521 23.29 -31.60 2.09
C SER A 521 22.25 -31.98 3.16
N ARG A 522 21.21 -31.15 3.34
CA ARG A 522 20.20 -31.34 4.39
C ARG A 522 19.36 -32.58 4.16
N PRO A 523 19.00 -33.33 5.22
CA PRO A 523 18.20 -34.54 5.07
C PRO A 523 16.79 -34.23 4.55
N LEU A 524 16.21 -35.19 3.81
CA LEU A 524 14.80 -35.15 3.46
C LEU A 524 13.94 -35.34 4.72
N GLN A 525 12.86 -34.57 4.81
CA GLN A 525 11.88 -34.62 5.88
C GLN A 525 10.49 -34.87 5.31
N LYS A 526 9.63 -35.51 6.10
CA LYS A 526 8.21 -35.72 5.78
C LYS A 526 7.37 -34.73 6.58
N ILE A 527 6.65 -33.85 5.90
CA ILE A 527 5.78 -32.85 6.51
C ILE A 527 4.33 -33.17 6.12
N SER A 528 3.44 -33.27 7.10
CA SER A 528 2.02 -33.46 6.84
C SER A 528 1.38 -32.13 6.42
N LEU A 529 0.72 -32.12 5.25
CA LEU A 529 -0.06 -30.97 4.76
C LEU A 529 -1.57 -31.20 4.89
N LYS A 530 -2.00 -32.27 5.58
CA LYS A 530 -3.42 -32.65 5.72
C LYS A 530 -4.36 -31.49 6.08
N PRO A 531 -4.01 -30.58 7.01
CA PRO A 531 -4.88 -29.45 7.32
C PRO A 531 -5.15 -28.54 6.12
N PHE A 532 -4.18 -28.35 5.22
CA PHE A 532 -4.30 -27.45 4.08
C PHE A 532 -4.82 -28.13 2.80
N MET A 533 -4.99 -29.46 2.82
CA MET A 533 -5.30 -30.23 1.60
C MET A 533 -6.59 -29.81 0.93
N ALA A 534 -7.61 -29.43 1.70
CA ALA A 534 -8.88 -28.99 1.14
C ALA A 534 -8.76 -27.64 0.41
N ASP A 535 -7.98 -26.70 0.96
CA ASP A 535 -7.67 -25.41 0.31
C ASP A 535 -6.76 -25.63 -0.91
N LEU A 536 -5.63 -26.34 -0.75
CA LEU A 536 -4.68 -26.62 -1.83
C LEU A 536 -5.30 -27.30 -3.05
N THR A 537 -6.12 -28.33 -2.87
CA THR A 537 -6.77 -29.04 -3.99
C THR A 537 -7.88 -28.21 -4.64
N THR A 538 -8.63 -27.43 -3.85
CA THR A 538 -9.63 -26.48 -4.37
C THR A 538 -8.95 -25.40 -5.21
N LEU A 539 -7.92 -24.74 -4.66
CA LEU A 539 -7.15 -23.72 -5.37
C LEU A 539 -6.48 -24.31 -6.62
N THR A 540 -5.90 -25.51 -6.54
CA THR A 540 -5.30 -26.16 -7.72
C THR A 540 -6.32 -26.34 -8.83
N SER A 541 -7.55 -26.74 -8.50
CA SER A 541 -8.64 -26.89 -9.47
C SER A 541 -9.05 -25.56 -10.09
N ILE A 542 -9.13 -24.50 -9.28
CA ILE A 542 -9.45 -23.13 -9.72
C ILE A 542 -8.36 -22.57 -10.65
N TRP A 543 -7.09 -22.76 -10.30
CA TRP A 543 -5.95 -22.16 -11.00
C TRP A 543 -5.45 -23.01 -12.19
N GLN A 544 -5.85 -24.29 -12.29
CA GLN A 544 -5.40 -25.19 -13.36
C GLN A 544 -5.55 -24.60 -14.77
N PRO A 545 -6.67 -23.94 -15.16
CA PRO A 545 -6.80 -23.35 -16.48
C PRO A 545 -5.76 -22.26 -16.76
N ALA A 546 -5.40 -21.47 -15.75
CA ALA A 546 -4.43 -20.39 -15.87
C ALA A 546 -2.98 -20.92 -15.96
N LEU A 547 -2.64 -21.98 -15.23
CA LEU A 547 -1.29 -22.57 -15.22
C LEU A 547 -0.82 -22.93 -16.64
N GLY A 548 -1.73 -23.36 -17.51
CA GLY A 548 -1.43 -23.82 -18.87
C GLY A 548 -0.44 -24.98 -18.91
N PHE A 549 -0.48 -25.82 -17.87
CA PHE A 549 0.08 -27.17 -17.82
C PHE A 549 -0.79 -28.06 -16.92
N GLY A 550 -0.83 -29.36 -17.22
CA GLY A 550 -1.55 -30.35 -16.42
C GLY A 550 -0.68 -30.98 -15.33
N LEU A 551 -1.34 -31.63 -14.37
CA LEU A 551 -0.67 -32.53 -13.43
C LEU A 551 -0.29 -33.84 -14.13
N PHE A 552 0.80 -34.48 -13.73
CA PHE A 552 1.10 -35.84 -14.20
C PHE A 552 0.33 -36.90 -13.41
N LYS A 553 0.09 -36.66 -12.12
CA LYS A 553 -0.66 -37.51 -11.18
C LYS A 553 -1.47 -36.63 -10.22
N GLY A 554 -2.45 -37.17 -9.50
CA GLY A 554 -3.21 -36.42 -8.50
C GLY A 554 -4.44 -35.69 -9.04
N HIS A 555 -4.83 -35.92 -10.29
CA HIS A 555 -6.09 -35.38 -10.85
C HIS A 555 -7.31 -35.88 -10.09
N GLU A 556 -7.24 -37.11 -9.60
CA GLU A 556 -8.25 -37.76 -8.76
C GLU A 556 -8.44 -37.08 -7.40
N LEU A 557 -7.45 -36.28 -6.95
CA LEU A 557 -7.52 -35.53 -5.68
C LEU A 557 -8.20 -34.17 -5.85
N LEU A 558 -8.34 -33.69 -7.09
CA LEU A 558 -8.90 -32.39 -7.41
C LEU A 558 -10.44 -32.44 -7.40
N PRO A 559 -11.13 -31.56 -6.64
CA PRO A 559 -12.57 -31.41 -6.78
C PRO A 559 -12.93 -30.96 -8.20
N LYS A 560 -14.05 -31.44 -8.74
CA LYS A 560 -14.54 -30.93 -10.03
C LYS A 560 -14.99 -29.48 -9.84
N PRO A 561 -14.80 -28.59 -10.82
CA PRO A 561 -15.16 -27.17 -10.64
C PRO A 561 -16.64 -26.92 -10.27
N LYS A 562 -17.55 -27.78 -10.74
CA LYS A 562 -18.98 -27.73 -10.37
C LYS A 562 -19.27 -28.03 -8.88
N ASP A 563 -18.37 -28.75 -8.23
CA ASP A 563 -18.45 -29.16 -6.82
C ASP A 563 -17.79 -28.12 -5.90
N ILE A 564 -17.12 -27.10 -6.48
CA ILE A 564 -16.59 -25.93 -5.76
C ILE A 564 -17.70 -24.88 -5.71
N LYS A 565 -18.06 -24.49 -4.48
CA LYS A 565 -19.13 -23.52 -4.19
C LYS A 565 -18.58 -22.34 -3.39
N LYS A 566 -19.28 -21.21 -3.50
CA LYS A 566 -19.04 -20.05 -2.64
C LYS A 566 -19.88 -20.15 -1.39
N TYR A 567 -19.23 -20.10 -0.25
CA TYR A 567 -19.84 -20.20 1.07
C TYR A 567 -19.76 -18.86 1.79
N SER A 568 -20.72 -18.60 2.68
CA SER A 568 -20.64 -17.52 3.66
C SER A 568 -20.94 -18.02 5.08
N ILE A 569 -20.24 -17.47 6.07
CA ILE A 569 -20.40 -17.76 7.50
C ILE A 569 -20.53 -16.44 8.25
N ASP A 570 -21.54 -16.35 9.11
CA ASP A 570 -21.77 -15.20 9.98
C ASP A 570 -21.12 -15.44 11.36
N PHE A 571 -20.43 -14.43 11.88
CA PHE A 571 -19.84 -14.46 13.23
C PHE A 571 -20.53 -13.44 14.13
N GLU A 572 -20.89 -13.85 15.35
CA GLU A 572 -21.48 -12.93 16.33
C GLU A 572 -20.46 -11.89 16.82
N TYR A 573 -19.24 -12.36 17.08
CA TYR A 573 -18.14 -11.56 17.59
C TYR A 573 -16.82 -11.97 16.94
N VAL A 574 -16.07 -10.97 16.49
CA VAL A 574 -14.72 -11.14 15.94
C VAL A 574 -13.84 -10.07 16.58
N ARG A 575 -12.71 -10.51 17.14
CA ARG A 575 -11.72 -9.64 17.78
C ARG A 575 -10.48 -9.55 16.92
N PHE A 576 -10.42 -8.51 16.10
CA PHE A 576 -9.16 -8.06 15.51
C PHE A 576 -8.52 -7.13 16.53
N GLU A 577 -7.59 -7.65 17.35
CA GLU A 577 -6.97 -6.91 18.47
C GLU A 577 -6.28 -5.61 18.01
N ASN A 578 -5.85 -5.56 16.74
CA ASN A 578 -5.28 -4.39 16.12
C ASN A 578 -5.67 -4.30 14.63
N ALA A 579 -6.07 -3.12 14.15
CA ALA A 579 -6.37 -2.87 12.74
C ALA A 579 -5.16 -3.12 11.80
N PHE A 580 -3.96 -3.19 12.36
CA PHE A 580 -2.75 -3.55 11.64
C PHE A 580 -2.48 -5.05 11.53
N GLU A 581 -3.22 -5.91 12.23
CA GLU A 581 -3.11 -7.36 12.06
C GLU A 581 -3.89 -7.79 10.81
N LYS A 582 -3.24 -8.52 9.90
CA LYS A 582 -3.83 -8.91 8.61
C LYS A 582 -3.59 -10.37 8.23
N THR A 583 -3.04 -11.17 9.14
CA THR A 583 -2.67 -12.56 8.86
C THR A 583 -3.66 -13.51 9.54
N PHE A 584 -4.78 -13.77 8.89
CA PHE A 584 -5.86 -14.60 9.43
C PHE A 584 -6.26 -15.72 8.48
N VAL A 585 -6.69 -16.84 9.07
CA VAL A 585 -7.17 -18.02 8.38
C VAL A 585 -8.49 -18.48 8.98
N LEU A 586 -9.30 -19.17 8.16
CA LEU A 586 -10.42 -19.94 8.66
C LEU A 586 -9.95 -21.33 9.06
N VAL A 587 -10.24 -21.73 10.29
CA VAL A 587 -9.92 -23.05 10.83
C VAL A 587 -11.21 -23.83 11.03
N PHE A 588 -11.36 -24.88 10.25
CA PHE A 588 -12.46 -25.84 10.30
C PHE A 588 -12.08 -27.01 11.19
N MET A 589 -13.01 -27.40 12.03
CA MET A 589 -12.79 -28.32 13.13
C MET A 589 -13.92 -29.34 13.23
N ASP A 590 -13.56 -30.62 13.33
CA ASP A 590 -14.54 -31.68 13.57
C ASP A 590 -14.97 -31.68 15.05
N ALA A 591 -16.23 -31.29 15.28
CA ALA A 591 -16.83 -31.21 16.61
C ALA A 591 -16.78 -32.55 17.37
N ASN A 592 -16.91 -33.66 16.65
CA ASN A 592 -16.93 -34.99 17.24
C ASN A 592 -15.53 -35.40 17.75
N LEU A 593 -14.48 -34.90 17.10
CA LEU A 593 -13.09 -35.16 17.50
C LEU A 593 -12.64 -34.23 18.63
N LEU A 594 -13.09 -32.98 18.64
CA LEU A 594 -12.81 -32.01 19.70
C LEU A 594 -13.53 -32.32 21.02
N GLY A 595 -14.82 -32.66 20.97
CA GLY A 595 -15.65 -32.75 22.19
C GLY A 595 -15.61 -31.45 23.00
N HIS A 596 -15.41 -31.55 24.33
CA HIS A 596 -15.20 -30.41 25.25
C HIS A 596 -13.71 -30.14 25.60
N ARG A 597 -12.76 -30.73 24.88
CA ARG A 597 -11.33 -30.69 25.24
C ARG A 597 -10.61 -29.50 24.60
N ASP A 598 -9.60 -28.97 25.29
CA ASP A 598 -8.70 -27.98 24.69
C ASP A 598 -7.78 -28.71 23.70
N VAL A 599 -7.53 -28.11 22.54
CA VAL A 599 -6.67 -28.64 21.48
C VAL A 599 -5.26 -28.96 22.02
N ARG A 600 -4.86 -28.33 23.13
CA ARG A 600 -3.53 -28.47 23.76
C ARG A 600 -3.39 -29.70 24.69
N ASP A 601 -4.45 -30.48 24.91
CA ASP A 601 -4.51 -31.45 26.02
C ASP A 601 -3.74 -32.77 25.80
N SER A 602 -3.43 -33.20 24.55
CA SER A 602 -2.57 -34.39 24.33
C SER A 602 -1.95 -34.52 22.93
N ILE A 603 -0.71 -35.01 22.85
CA ILE A 603 0.04 -35.20 21.58
C ILE A 603 -0.66 -36.18 20.60
N PRO A 604 -1.23 -37.33 21.03
CA PRO A 604 -1.94 -38.22 20.11
C PRO A 604 -3.20 -37.60 19.52
N LEU A 605 -3.97 -36.84 20.33
CA LEU A 605 -5.14 -36.10 19.87
C LEU A 605 -4.74 -35.01 18.88
N LEU A 606 -3.62 -34.31 19.12
CA LEU A 606 -3.08 -33.32 18.18
C LEU A 606 -2.70 -33.93 16.82
N VAL A 607 -2.11 -35.13 16.81
CA VAL A 607 -1.81 -35.86 15.57
C VAL A 607 -3.10 -36.27 14.87
N GLU A 608 -4.07 -36.83 15.60
CA GLU A 608 -5.35 -37.26 15.05
C GLU A 608 -6.17 -36.08 14.49
N LEU A 609 -6.25 -34.98 15.23
CA LEU A 609 -6.86 -33.72 14.77
C LEU A 609 -6.14 -33.18 13.53
N ARG A 610 -4.80 -33.16 13.50
CA ARG A 610 -4.05 -32.72 12.31
C ARG A 610 -4.34 -33.58 11.08
N GLU A 611 -4.42 -34.89 11.24
CA GLU A 611 -4.55 -35.81 10.10
C GLU A 611 -5.98 -35.91 9.56
N ARG A 612 -7.01 -35.75 10.41
CA ARG A 612 -8.42 -35.92 10.00
C ARG A 612 -9.44 -34.91 10.55
N GLY A 613 -9.08 -34.10 11.54
CA GLY A 613 -10.01 -33.24 12.29
C GLY A 613 -9.84 -31.74 12.09
N LEU A 614 -8.91 -31.32 11.23
CA LEU A 614 -8.62 -29.91 10.93
C LEU A 614 -8.58 -29.65 9.43
N HIS A 615 -9.22 -28.56 9.00
CA HIS A 615 -8.96 -27.94 7.70
C HIS A 615 -8.68 -26.45 7.86
N VAL A 616 -7.72 -25.93 7.10
CA VAL A 616 -7.35 -24.52 7.11
C VAL A 616 -7.59 -23.94 5.72
N VAL A 617 -8.37 -22.86 5.66
CA VAL A 617 -8.59 -22.07 4.45
C VAL A 617 -7.89 -20.73 4.60
N THR A 618 -7.00 -20.46 3.65
CA THR A 618 -6.17 -19.25 3.63
C THR A 618 -6.71 -18.18 2.69
N THR A 619 -7.61 -18.55 1.78
CA THR A 619 -8.18 -17.65 0.77
C THR A 619 -9.65 -17.37 1.08
N TRP A 620 -9.93 -16.20 1.63
CA TRP A 620 -11.26 -15.80 2.08
C TRP A 620 -11.36 -14.27 2.17
N ASP A 621 -12.58 -13.77 2.15
CA ASP A 621 -12.91 -12.36 2.34
C ASP A 621 -13.70 -12.19 3.64
N PHE A 622 -13.57 -11.03 4.29
CA PHE A 622 -14.36 -10.69 5.47
C PHE A 622 -15.05 -9.34 5.30
N ASP A 623 -16.36 -9.32 5.46
CA ASP A 623 -17.14 -8.10 5.62
C ASP A 623 -17.21 -7.75 7.11
N THR A 624 -16.52 -6.67 7.49
CA THR A 624 -16.45 -6.21 8.89
C THR A 624 -17.80 -5.72 9.42
N GLU A 625 -18.66 -5.12 8.58
CA GLU A 625 -19.96 -4.60 9.01
C GLU A 625 -20.99 -5.73 9.15
N ALA A 626 -21.03 -6.65 8.19
CA ALA A 626 -21.89 -7.84 8.25
C ALA A 626 -21.33 -8.94 9.17
N LYS A 627 -20.07 -8.80 9.62
CA LYS A 627 -19.30 -9.84 10.34
C LYS A 627 -19.32 -11.19 9.62
N GLN A 628 -19.21 -11.14 8.30
CA GLN A 628 -19.42 -12.30 7.44
C GLN A 628 -18.12 -12.67 6.72
N ALA A 629 -17.70 -13.92 6.86
CA ALA A 629 -16.62 -14.49 6.05
C ALA A 629 -17.19 -15.12 4.78
N THR A 630 -16.55 -14.92 3.63
CA THR A 630 -16.88 -15.65 2.39
C THR A 630 -15.65 -16.32 1.79
N PHE A 631 -15.82 -17.52 1.24
CA PHE A 631 -14.71 -18.33 0.71
C PHE A 631 -15.20 -19.35 -0.31
N TRP A 632 -14.27 -19.90 -1.08
CA TRP A 632 -14.54 -20.96 -2.06
C TRP A 632 -13.97 -22.28 -1.56
N MET A 633 -14.79 -23.32 -1.52
CA MET A 633 -14.34 -24.65 -1.09
C MET A 633 -15.20 -25.74 -1.71
N ARG A 634 -14.77 -26.98 -1.56
CA ARG A 634 -15.64 -28.16 -1.66
C ARG A 634 -16.47 -28.33 -0.37
N HIS A 635 -17.61 -29.02 -0.43
CA HIS A 635 -18.54 -29.23 0.69
C HIS A 635 -17.85 -29.63 2.00
N ALA A 636 -18.28 -29.02 3.12
CA ALA A 636 -17.78 -29.27 4.45
C ALA A 636 -18.97 -29.25 5.45
N GLY A 637 -19.05 -30.17 6.42
CA GLY A 637 -19.89 -30.06 7.63
C GLY A 637 -19.05 -30.05 8.92
N TRP A 638 -18.65 -28.86 9.42
CA TRP A 638 -17.64 -28.67 10.48
C TRP A 638 -17.99 -27.48 11.40
N TYR A 639 -17.19 -27.18 12.41
CA TYR A 639 -17.21 -25.88 13.10
C TYR A 639 -16.11 -24.98 12.53
N VAL A 640 -16.31 -23.67 12.51
CA VAL A 640 -15.36 -22.73 11.89
C VAL A 640 -15.03 -21.58 12.82
N GLY A 641 -13.74 -21.37 13.07
CA GLY A 641 -13.22 -20.19 13.76
C GLY A 641 -12.31 -19.34 12.87
N ILE A 642 -12.04 -18.11 13.30
CA ILE A 642 -11.02 -17.23 12.69
C ILE A 642 -9.81 -17.23 13.59
N TRP A 643 -8.66 -17.59 13.04
CA TRP A 643 -7.41 -17.72 13.79
C TRP A 643 -6.32 -16.91 13.11
N ARG A 644 -5.35 -16.44 13.89
CA ARG A 644 -4.12 -15.87 13.36
C ARG A 644 -3.19 -16.95 12.85
N THR A 645 -2.63 -16.78 11.66
CA THR A 645 -1.76 -17.81 11.05
C THR A 645 -0.37 -17.82 11.67
N ASP A 646 0.09 -16.71 12.25
CA ASP A 646 1.42 -16.58 12.84
C ASP A 646 1.48 -16.98 14.31
N SER A 647 0.44 -16.73 15.10
CA SER A 647 0.40 -17.10 16.53
C SER A 647 -0.57 -18.24 16.85
N TRP A 648 -1.44 -18.63 15.92
CA TRP A 648 -2.54 -19.57 16.14
C TRP A 648 -3.52 -19.12 17.25
N ASN A 649 -3.51 -17.83 17.59
CA ASN A 649 -4.47 -17.24 18.52
C ASN A 649 -5.85 -17.12 17.86
N VAL A 650 -6.89 -17.39 18.64
CA VAL A 650 -8.29 -17.33 18.19
C VAL A 650 -8.75 -15.86 18.14
N ALA A 651 -9.16 -15.41 16.95
CA ALA A 651 -9.77 -14.10 16.74
C ALA A 651 -11.32 -14.18 16.77
N ALA A 652 -11.89 -15.32 16.37
CA ALA A 652 -13.32 -15.61 16.52
C ALA A 652 -13.51 -17.07 16.92
N HIS A 653 -14.32 -17.29 17.97
CA HIS A 653 -14.61 -18.62 18.46
C HIS A 653 -15.33 -19.48 17.41
N PRO A 654 -15.14 -20.81 17.44
CA PRO A 654 -15.74 -21.69 16.46
C PRO A 654 -17.27 -21.63 16.49
N VAL A 655 -17.89 -21.35 15.35
CA VAL A 655 -19.35 -21.39 15.16
C VAL A 655 -19.74 -22.65 14.37
N PRO A 656 -20.91 -23.27 14.63
CA PRO A 656 -21.39 -24.36 13.78
C PRO A 656 -21.57 -23.85 12.36
N LEU A 657 -21.18 -24.66 11.37
CA LEU A 657 -21.30 -24.29 9.98
C LEU A 657 -22.77 -24.28 9.52
N VAL A 658 -23.43 -23.14 9.71
CA VAL A 658 -24.71 -22.81 9.08
C VAL A 658 -24.41 -22.08 7.78
N VAL A 659 -24.03 -22.87 6.78
CA VAL A 659 -23.63 -22.37 5.47
C VAL A 659 -24.83 -21.79 4.72
N LYS A 660 -24.66 -20.57 4.20
CA LYS A 660 -25.45 -20.11 3.05
C LYS A 660 -24.62 -20.41 1.80
N ASP A 661 -24.95 -21.49 1.09
CA ASP A 661 -24.40 -21.72 -0.24
C ASP A 661 -24.96 -20.62 -1.14
N LEU A 662 -24.07 -19.77 -1.66
CA LEU A 662 -24.48 -18.67 -2.53
C LEU A 662 -24.88 -19.15 -3.93
N GLY A 663 -24.86 -20.47 -4.19
CA GLY A 663 -25.31 -21.12 -5.41
C GLY A 663 -24.39 -20.91 -6.61
N SER A 664 -23.39 -20.03 -6.48
CA SER A 664 -22.40 -19.74 -7.52
C SER A 664 -21.38 -20.88 -7.60
N SER A 665 -21.32 -21.56 -8.75
CA SER A 665 -20.14 -22.35 -9.10
C SER A 665 -19.06 -21.41 -9.62
N TRP A 666 -17.79 -21.71 -9.36
CA TRP A 666 -16.68 -20.93 -9.91
C TRP A 666 -16.71 -20.84 -11.45
N CYS A 667 -17.30 -21.83 -12.12
CA CYS A 667 -17.41 -21.88 -13.58
C CYS A 667 -18.73 -21.32 -14.15
N ALA A 668 -19.62 -20.76 -13.31
CA ALA A 668 -20.93 -20.25 -13.72
C ALA A 668 -20.91 -18.75 -14.03
#